data_AF-A0A7L3LAS3-F1
#
_entry.id   AF-A0A7L3LAS3-F1
#
_cell.length_a   1.000
_cell.length_b   1.000
_cell.length_c   1.000
_cell.angle_alpha   90.00
_cell.angle_beta   90.00
_cell.angle_gamma   90.00
#
_symmetry.space_group_name_H-M   'P 1'
#
loop_
_entity.id
_entity.type
_entity.pdbx_description
1 polymer ?
#
loop_
_entity_poly.entity_id
_entity_poly.type
_entity_poly.pdbx_seq_one_letter_code
_entity_poly.pdbx_strand_id
1 'polypeptide(L)'
;VNSCSSTTEQLCNFVCDCSDCSDENLCGYLRGSAVLGTPFTCDFEESSCGWQDVSTSTYRWVRGRASLDSWGAGPHSDHTMGTDLGWFMVTMSPPAKTTATAWLRSPVMWEAAATCEIRAWYHLSGCGLNQKEQPVLRLALAHQDNVVGLWQSPQREGEGWHQLITYSGRVTGQFQLMFSLTQPPACGAEMALDDIIFRNCGLLEPGHQDCGAEEDHCRGGSCLAQHRFCDGTDDCGDASDENATQCQNFTQCSFEADLCNWQAVTGQPEWKRNTSLDLGTAYSVPTRDHSTNSRTGFFLHVGNSSATGASSTAQLLSPMFQATNSCSLVLYCHLHGSATSNLSISYVVNSTSHLMRERIGDLGSFWVRERVDFNVSESFQVLIEGVASGMGTVAIDDLILSPGCVLKKGELYSIANICPTMTTLPTRPRARPCTTEEVACDNGDCISAELACDFADTCSDGSDEKHCGSTTFEAGAGGWHDVSVGQLRWGVQRDTKAKSSVLTGEAAPTTQTMLLGPFLALQAGEGQVMAPAKARTPLLGPSGPACAMEMSYHIHRGPQGFLAIRVTDDTTGSSHLAWRTRGHAGTAEGHVRVPLGERTRPFQVELLGLVDLQDSASAAIDNVTFMQCHPNSVPKEAAELSCNFETGMCGWYQDQSSDFRWFRGTGQGQGSDHTTGSGYFLSVDPSAPWSHGQRAQIITYPQEPATAQSCFSFWYRLAGPQIGTLSLKQRLEGAEERVLWTRRGTQGSIWHRGQATLPTTGQQRYRVRAGSPAMPLGDSRAQRPSDRLFWWQVAFEALRDGFLGDMALDDLTVTAGPCGAQLSCSFEADTCGLEASGTQTWLRQSSATGSTAGPADDHTTGTASGHYMVVSTSRGSLPSGQIVTLTSQPYQPSAPTQCLAFWYQLSAGTPAGSLSVFMEESGVERKVMSVSTTKGDAWHHSHVTVQPDRDWKVTFEVVGAGGDHGYVALDDLHVSDGACPEPASCDFERDMCSWSSPSDPRLHRFAWGWKSGVPLAKYPGPEQDHTLGTRDGHYVHFDTSVLGVGGTTAQLESQRLPAATDSCLRFWYHMDIPEHLSCGELRVMLQSAAGQRTVWSVAGQRSRGWRSSAVPVQSPGEFQIIFEITTRRWPMEGTVALDDIVYSSGGGCHSSPEVPAEERSSSSFVAEVVLGLLLAIAIVALVAAGGWFWLKRKGPVSGTPTESNTPQGFDNITFRD
;
A
#
# COMPACT_ATOMS: atom_id res chain seq x y z
N VAL A 1 -32.02 -7.10 12.12
CA VAL A 1 -33.48 -7.35 12.33
C VAL A 1 -34.18 -6.08 11.88
N ASN A 2 -35.10 -6.16 10.92
CA ASN A 2 -35.87 -5.01 10.48
C ASN A 2 -36.73 -4.50 11.66
N SER A 3 -36.50 -3.27 12.09
CA SER A 3 -37.12 -2.67 13.27
C SER A 3 -38.45 -1.98 12.92
N CYS A 4 -38.70 -1.72 11.63
CA CYS A 4 -39.96 -1.21 11.12
C CYS A 4 -40.70 -2.27 10.27
N SER A 5 -42.03 -2.23 10.21
CA SER A 5 -42.82 -3.18 9.41
C SER A 5 -42.81 -2.77 7.93
N SER A 6 -41.64 -2.64 7.32
CA SER A 6 -41.52 -2.26 5.91
C SER A 6 -42.09 -3.36 5.00
N THR A 7 -42.62 -2.95 3.86
CA THR A 7 -43.15 -3.89 2.85
C THR A 7 -42.01 -4.60 2.13
N THR A 8 -42.29 -5.69 1.41
CA THR A 8 -41.26 -6.44 0.67
C THR A 8 -40.56 -5.63 -0.43
N GLU A 9 -41.17 -4.54 -0.87
CA GLU A 9 -40.64 -3.62 -1.90
C GLU A 9 -39.75 -2.53 -1.31
N GLN A 10 -39.82 -2.36 0.02
CA GLN A 10 -39.02 -1.45 0.85
C GLN A 10 -37.92 -2.21 1.60
N LEU A 11 -37.46 -3.31 1.02
CA LEU A 11 -36.35 -4.09 1.55
C LEU A 11 -35.30 -4.18 0.46
N CYS A 12 -34.11 -3.69 0.74
CA CYS A 12 -33.00 -3.65 -0.21
C CYS A 12 -33.32 -2.84 -1.47
N ASN A 13 -33.93 -1.67 -1.28
CA ASN A 13 -34.27 -0.72 -2.34
C ASN A 13 -33.29 0.48 -2.41
N PHE A 14 -32.21 0.44 -1.64
CA PHE A 14 -31.21 1.50 -1.55
C PHE A 14 -31.74 2.84 -1.00
N VAL A 15 -32.88 2.82 -0.30
CA VAL A 15 -33.49 3.97 0.38
C VAL A 15 -33.72 3.60 1.84
N CYS A 16 -33.41 4.50 2.77
CA CYS A 16 -33.69 4.25 4.18
C CYS A 16 -35.16 4.57 4.49
N ASP A 17 -36.06 3.59 4.37
CA ASP A 17 -37.46 3.75 4.74
C ASP A 17 -37.65 3.71 6.27
N CYS A 18 -36.83 2.94 7.00
CA CYS A 18 -36.83 2.96 8.47
C CYS A 18 -35.95 4.11 9.01
N SER A 19 -36.32 4.69 10.16
CA SER A 19 -35.54 5.75 10.82
C SER A 19 -34.14 5.32 11.26
N ASP A 20 -33.87 4.02 11.34
CA ASP A 20 -32.58 3.43 11.62
C ASP A 20 -31.96 2.68 10.42
N CYS A 21 -32.57 2.79 9.23
CA CYS A 21 -32.21 2.08 7.99
C CYS A 21 -32.14 0.55 8.15
N SER A 22 -32.90 -0.03 9.09
CA SER A 22 -32.79 -1.46 9.39
C SER A 22 -33.35 -2.39 8.32
N ASP A 23 -34.15 -1.85 7.42
CA ASP A 23 -34.64 -2.42 6.16
C ASP A 23 -33.51 -2.76 5.18
N GLU A 24 -32.41 -2.02 5.21
CA GLU A 24 -31.28 -2.15 4.27
C GLU A 24 -30.07 -2.91 4.84
N ASN A 25 -30.09 -3.23 6.14
CA ASN A 25 -28.99 -3.95 6.81
C ASN A 25 -28.66 -5.30 6.16
N LEU A 26 -29.64 -5.96 5.55
CA LEU A 26 -29.48 -7.29 4.96
C LEU A 26 -28.85 -7.30 3.57
N CYS A 27 -28.59 -6.13 2.97
CA CYS A 27 -27.95 -5.96 1.66
C CYS A 27 -26.67 -5.14 1.73
N GLY A 28 -26.18 -4.87 2.95
CA GLY A 28 -24.94 -4.16 3.20
C GLY A 28 -25.16 -2.68 3.53
N TYR A 29 -25.97 -2.33 4.51
CA TYR A 29 -25.97 -0.98 5.09
C TYR A 29 -25.15 -0.95 6.39
N LEU A 30 -24.19 -0.02 6.50
CA LEU A 30 -23.35 0.17 7.69
C LEU A 30 -23.65 1.54 8.34
N ARG A 31 -24.00 1.51 9.63
CA ARG A 31 -24.55 2.64 10.42
C ARG A 31 -23.59 3.83 10.65
N GLY A 32 -22.41 3.83 10.04
CA GLY A 32 -21.28 4.74 10.33
C GLY A 32 -20.97 5.82 9.28
N SER A 33 -21.63 5.85 8.11
CA SER A 33 -21.37 6.87 7.09
C SER A 33 -22.11 8.18 7.39
N ALA A 34 -21.37 9.25 7.68
CA ALA A 34 -21.89 10.55 8.14
C ALA A 34 -22.55 11.42 7.04
N VAL A 35 -22.93 10.86 5.89
CA VAL A 35 -23.58 11.62 4.81
C VAL A 35 -24.86 10.93 4.40
N LEU A 36 -25.99 11.62 4.63
CA LEU A 36 -27.30 11.31 4.06
C LEU A 36 -27.13 11.07 2.56
N GLY A 37 -27.37 9.83 2.11
CA GLY A 37 -27.25 9.41 0.70
C GLY A 37 -25.94 8.73 0.27
N THR A 38 -25.09 8.21 1.18
CA THR A 38 -23.83 7.51 0.81
C THR A 38 -23.49 6.33 1.72
N PRO A 39 -22.74 5.32 1.23
CA PRO A 39 -23.13 4.23 0.34
C PRO A 39 -23.45 2.92 1.11
N PHE A 40 -24.23 2.02 0.51
CA PHE A 40 -24.48 0.69 1.06
C PHE A 40 -23.20 -0.15 0.90
N THR A 41 -22.50 -0.44 2.01
CA THR A 41 -21.27 -1.25 2.06
C THR A 41 -21.48 -2.58 2.80
N CYS A 42 -20.95 -3.65 2.22
CA CYS A 42 -20.79 -4.95 2.87
C CYS A 42 -19.30 -5.30 2.99
N ASP A 43 -18.76 -5.11 4.19
CA ASP A 43 -17.36 -5.38 4.58
C ASP A 43 -17.15 -6.79 5.15
N PHE A 44 -18.21 -7.59 5.22
CA PHE A 44 -18.21 -8.94 5.79
C PHE A 44 -17.75 -9.06 7.26
N GLU A 45 -17.61 -7.97 8.03
CA GLU A 45 -17.01 -7.98 9.38
C GLU A 45 -17.96 -8.48 10.48
N GLU A 46 -19.25 -8.16 10.35
CA GLU A 46 -20.26 -8.64 11.29
C GLU A 46 -20.97 -9.88 10.74
N SER A 47 -21.29 -9.91 9.45
CA SER A 47 -22.10 -10.96 8.81
C SER A 47 -21.80 -11.08 7.32
N SER A 48 -22.42 -12.03 6.61
CA SER A 48 -22.31 -12.10 5.15
C SER A 48 -23.15 -11.06 4.39
N CYS A 49 -23.77 -10.09 5.09
CA CYS A 49 -24.73 -9.11 4.54
C CYS A 49 -25.77 -9.74 3.60
N GLY A 50 -26.28 -10.92 3.99
CA GLY A 50 -27.26 -11.68 3.22
C GLY A 50 -26.74 -12.35 1.95
N TRP A 51 -25.46 -12.19 1.59
CA TRP A 51 -24.82 -12.94 0.52
C TRP A 51 -24.73 -14.43 0.88
N GLN A 52 -25.03 -15.29 -0.11
CA GLN A 52 -25.16 -16.74 0.07
C GLN A 52 -24.44 -17.48 -1.05
N ASP A 53 -23.65 -18.49 -0.66
CA ASP A 53 -23.11 -19.46 -1.61
C ASP A 53 -24.24 -20.33 -2.17
N VAL A 54 -24.27 -20.46 -3.50
CA VAL A 54 -25.22 -21.31 -4.23
C VAL A 54 -24.49 -22.33 -5.11
N SER A 55 -23.25 -22.65 -4.75
CA SER A 55 -22.40 -23.56 -5.49
C SER A 55 -22.91 -24.99 -5.40
N THR A 56 -22.92 -25.72 -6.52
CA THR A 56 -23.36 -27.13 -6.57
C THR A 56 -22.22 -28.12 -6.34
N SER A 57 -20.98 -27.64 -6.22
CA SER A 57 -19.77 -28.45 -6.07
C SER A 57 -19.14 -28.25 -4.69
N THR A 58 -18.08 -29.02 -4.38
CA THR A 58 -17.28 -28.79 -3.16
C THR A 58 -16.48 -27.49 -3.21
N TYR A 59 -16.31 -26.92 -4.40
CA TYR A 59 -15.76 -25.61 -4.62
C TYR A 59 -16.84 -24.56 -4.39
N ARG A 60 -16.72 -23.83 -3.27
CA ARG A 60 -17.75 -22.92 -2.75
C ARG A 60 -17.14 -21.71 -2.06
N TRP A 61 -17.93 -20.66 -1.93
CA TRP A 61 -17.61 -19.46 -1.16
C TRP A 61 -17.86 -19.69 0.32
N VAL A 62 -16.91 -19.26 1.15
CA VAL A 62 -17.02 -19.27 2.60
C VAL A 62 -16.48 -17.96 3.16
N ARG A 63 -17.03 -17.51 4.28
CA ARG A 63 -16.46 -16.39 5.03
C ARG A 63 -15.18 -16.88 5.72
N GLY A 64 -14.06 -16.23 5.47
CA GLY A 64 -12.73 -16.60 5.94
C GLY A 64 -11.96 -15.41 6.52
N ARG A 65 -10.86 -15.69 7.21
CA ARG A 65 -9.91 -14.71 7.75
C ARG A 65 -8.51 -15.05 7.30
N ALA A 66 -7.69 -14.07 6.95
CA ALA A 66 -6.33 -14.33 6.52
C ALA A 66 -5.55 -15.13 7.58
N SER A 67 -4.74 -16.09 7.14
CA SER A 67 -3.94 -16.94 8.03
C SER A 67 -2.67 -17.34 7.31
N LEU A 68 -1.52 -17.08 7.94
CA LEU A 68 -0.20 -17.42 7.42
C LEU A 68 0.03 -18.93 7.22
N ASP A 69 -0.69 -19.80 7.94
CA ASP A 69 -0.34 -21.23 8.02
C ASP A 69 -1.37 -22.18 7.37
N SER A 70 -2.51 -21.66 6.89
CA SER A 70 -3.57 -22.52 6.30
C SER A 70 -3.82 -22.30 4.81
N TRP A 71 -3.45 -21.15 4.24
CA TRP A 71 -3.74 -20.76 2.86
C TRP A 71 -2.47 -20.27 2.18
N GLY A 72 -1.81 -21.17 1.46
CA GLY A 72 -0.46 -20.91 0.94
C GLY A 72 -0.36 -19.70 0.00
N ALA A 73 -1.42 -19.34 -0.72
CA ALA A 73 -1.43 -18.25 -1.72
C ALA A 73 -2.63 -17.30 -1.56
N GLY A 74 -3.28 -17.28 -0.39
CA GLY A 74 -4.42 -16.41 -0.10
C GLY A 74 -3.98 -14.98 0.25
N PRO A 75 -4.93 -14.02 0.36
CA PRO A 75 -4.60 -12.70 0.88
C PRO A 75 -4.02 -12.79 2.29
N HIS A 76 -2.94 -12.06 2.54
CA HIS A 76 -2.27 -12.02 3.86
C HIS A 76 -2.99 -11.13 4.87
N SER A 77 -3.82 -10.20 4.41
CA SER A 77 -4.70 -9.40 5.28
C SER A 77 -6.05 -9.18 4.62
N ASP A 78 -7.05 -8.94 5.45
CA ASP A 78 -8.34 -8.37 5.08
C ASP A 78 -8.19 -6.95 4.49
N HIS A 79 -9.09 -6.56 3.57
CA HIS A 79 -9.01 -5.24 2.94
C HIS A 79 -9.61 -4.15 3.84
N THR A 80 -10.75 -4.42 4.47
CA THR A 80 -11.46 -3.50 5.38
C THR A 80 -10.59 -3.09 6.58
N MET A 81 -10.10 -4.09 7.32
CA MET A 81 -9.36 -3.88 8.57
C MET A 81 -7.86 -3.72 8.35
N GLY A 82 -7.35 -4.15 7.18
CA GLY A 82 -5.91 -4.21 6.92
C GLY A 82 -5.18 -5.21 7.83
N THR A 83 -5.85 -6.14 8.50
CA THR A 83 -5.21 -7.11 9.40
C THR A 83 -5.61 -8.53 9.06
N ASP A 84 -4.98 -9.53 9.68
CA ASP A 84 -5.41 -10.92 9.60
C ASP A 84 -6.66 -11.23 10.43
N LEU A 85 -7.17 -10.25 11.19
CA LEU A 85 -8.34 -10.39 12.06
C LEU A 85 -9.66 -10.07 11.35
N GLY A 86 -9.61 -9.33 10.25
CA GLY A 86 -10.77 -8.99 9.42
C GLY A 86 -11.32 -10.19 8.65
N TRP A 87 -12.54 -10.03 8.13
CA TRP A 87 -13.29 -11.08 7.48
C TRP A 87 -13.59 -10.73 6.04
N PHE A 88 -13.33 -11.67 5.14
CA PHE A 88 -13.66 -11.56 3.72
C PHE A 88 -14.31 -12.85 3.23
N MET A 89 -14.84 -12.84 2.01
CA MET A 89 -15.34 -14.03 1.33
C MET A 89 -14.21 -14.69 0.53
N VAL A 90 -13.95 -15.97 0.77
CA VAL A 90 -12.88 -16.74 0.12
C VAL A 90 -13.41 -18.05 -0.44
N THR A 91 -12.82 -18.55 -1.52
CA THR A 91 -13.16 -19.86 -2.06
C THR A 91 -12.28 -20.96 -1.47
N MET A 92 -12.88 -22.08 -1.05
CA MET A 92 -12.13 -23.26 -0.57
C MET A 92 -11.41 -23.99 -1.71
N SER A 93 -10.25 -24.62 -1.43
CA SER A 93 -9.39 -25.22 -2.46
C SER A 93 -10.14 -26.20 -3.39
N PRO A 94 -9.90 -26.15 -4.71
CA PRO A 94 -10.62 -26.96 -5.70
C PRO A 94 -10.23 -28.44 -5.63
N PRO A 95 -11.09 -29.37 -6.09
CA PRO A 95 -10.67 -30.74 -6.36
C PRO A 95 -9.68 -30.76 -7.53
N ALA A 96 -8.50 -31.36 -7.32
CA ALA A 96 -7.29 -31.28 -8.16
C ALA A 96 -7.38 -31.83 -9.61
N LYS A 97 -8.58 -32.04 -10.19
CA LYS A 97 -8.74 -32.76 -11.48
C LYS A 97 -9.80 -32.23 -12.45
N THR A 98 -10.64 -31.26 -12.10
CA THR A 98 -11.72 -30.77 -12.99
C THR A 98 -11.95 -29.27 -12.85
N THR A 99 -12.35 -28.61 -13.95
CA THR A 99 -12.87 -27.23 -13.91
C THR A 99 -14.08 -27.18 -12.97
N ALA A 100 -14.04 -26.29 -11.99
CA ALA A 100 -15.14 -26.06 -11.05
C ALA A 100 -15.48 -24.56 -11.03
N THR A 101 -16.76 -24.26 -10.79
CA THR A 101 -17.25 -22.89 -10.68
C THR A 101 -17.96 -22.70 -9.35
N ALA A 102 -17.54 -21.72 -8.57
CA ALA A 102 -18.19 -21.31 -7.33
C ALA A 102 -19.09 -20.08 -7.59
N TRP A 103 -20.26 -20.05 -6.97
CA TRP A 103 -21.30 -19.04 -7.17
C TRP A 103 -21.70 -18.40 -5.84
N LEU A 104 -21.53 -17.08 -5.74
CA LEU A 104 -21.98 -16.28 -4.61
C LEU A 104 -23.11 -15.36 -5.09
N ARG A 105 -24.26 -15.43 -4.42
CA ARG A 105 -25.50 -14.74 -4.79
C ARG A 105 -25.88 -13.71 -3.75
N SER A 106 -26.25 -12.51 -4.20
CA SER A 106 -26.75 -11.44 -3.33
C SER A 106 -28.15 -11.73 -2.78
N PRO A 107 -28.60 -10.98 -1.76
CA PRO A 107 -30.04 -10.81 -1.47
C PRO A 107 -30.81 -10.31 -2.70
N VAL A 108 -32.14 -10.42 -2.64
CA VAL A 108 -33.03 -9.79 -3.64
C VAL A 108 -33.01 -8.29 -3.42
N MET A 109 -32.59 -7.54 -4.44
CA MET A 109 -32.58 -6.08 -4.48
C MET A 109 -33.76 -5.57 -5.31
N TRP A 110 -34.17 -4.33 -5.06
CA TRP A 110 -35.29 -3.67 -5.74
C TRP A 110 -34.87 -2.33 -6.33
N GLU A 111 -35.29 -2.07 -7.58
CA GLU A 111 -35.11 -0.79 -8.30
C GLU A 111 -33.69 -0.19 -8.20
N ALA A 112 -32.88 -0.40 -9.25
CA ALA A 112 -31.57 0.27 -9.35
C ALA A 112 -31.65 1.44 -10.33
N ALA A 113 -31.23 2.63 -9.89
CA ALA A 113 -31.04 3.79 -10.76
C ALA A 113 -30.01 3.51 -11.87
N ALA A 114 -30.11 4.23 -12.99
CA ALA A 114 -29.14 4.15 -14.08
C ALA A 114 -27.70 4.48 -13.65
N THR A 115 -27.56 5.31 -12.61
CA THR A 115 -26.29 5.72 -12.01
C THR A 115 -25.71 4.71 -11.02
N CYS A 116 -26.36 3.57 -10.79
CA CYS A 116 -25.97 2.59 -9.79
C CYS A 116 -24.59 2.02 -10.09
N GLU A 117 -23.65 2.39 -9.22
CA GLU A 117 -22.26 1.97 -9.28
C GLU A 117 -22.01 0.87 -8.25
N ILE A 118 -21.48 -0.26 -8.72
CA ILE A 118 -21.11 -1.41 -7.91
C ILE A 118 -19.59 -1.46 -7.85
N ARG A 119 -19.04 -1.42 -6.64
CA ARG A 119 -17.62 -1.63 -6.38
C ARG A 119 -17.43 -2.85 -5.50
N ALA A 120 -16.32 -3.53 -5.67
CA ALA A 120 -15.83 -4.49 -4.69
C ALA A 120 -14.31 -4.59 -4.77
N TRP A 121 -13.70 -5.11 -3.70
CA TRP A 121 -12.30 -5.45 -3.68
C TRP A 121 -12.12 -6.94 -3.85
N TYR A 122 -11.19 -7.35 -4.69
CA TYR A 122 -10.90 -8.75 -4.91
C TYR A 122 -9.40 -9.01 -4.88
N HIS A 123 -9.02 -10.19 -4.41
CA HIS A 123 -7.65 -10.67 -4.45
C HIS A 123 -7.59 -11.90 -5.34
N LEU A 124 -6.74 -11.88 -6.37
CA LEU A 124 -6.48 -13.02 -7.25
C LEU A 124 -5.01 -13.43 -7.08
N SER A 125 -4.75 -14.63 -6.55
CA SER A 125 -3.41 -15.20 -6.60
C SER A 125 -3.19 -16.01 -7.88
N GLY A 126 -2.07 -15.76 -8.54
CA GLY A 126 -1.74 -16.37 -9.82
C GLY A 126 -1.39 -17.85 -9.69
N CYS A 127 -1.74 -18.63 -10.72
CA CYS A 127 -1.07 -19.90 -10.97
C CYS A 127 0.37 -19.56 -11.42
N GLY A 128 1.40 -20.00 -10.69
CA GLY A 128 2.80 -19.55 -10.90
C GLY A 128 3.23 -19.36 -12.37
N LEU A 129 4.14 -18.39 -12.58
CA LEU A 129 4.66 -17.73 -13.81
C LEU A 129 4.59 -18.41 -15.21
N ASN A 130 4.34 -19.72 -15.33
CA ASN A 130 4.39 -20.49 -16.58
C ASN A 130 3.05 -21.09 -17.07
N GLN A 131 1.90 -20.84 -16.42
CA GLN A 131 0.60 -21.36 -16.87
C GLN A 131 -0.17 -20.36 -17.76
N LYS A 132 -0.74 -20.85 -18.89
CA LYS A 132 -1.50 -20.07 -19.87
C LYS A 132 -2.98 -19.83 -19.50
N GLU A 133 -3.50 -20.53 -18.51
CA GLU A 133 -4.90 -20.43 -18.08
C GLU A 133 -4.95 -19.88 -16.65
N GLN A 134 -5.67 -18.77 -16.45
CA GLN A 134 -5.84 -18.10 -15.17
C GLN A 134 -7.28 -18.25 -14.66
N PRO A 135 -7.52 -18.19 -13.33
CA PRO A 135 -8.86 -18.08 -12.78
C PRO A 135 -9.55 -16.82 -13.31
N VAL A 136 -10.87 -16.92 -13.55
CA VAL A 136 -11.67 -15.80 -14.06
C VAL A 136 -12.82 -15.54 -13.09
N LEU A 137 -12.82 -14.34 -12.50
CA LEU A 137 -13.97 -13.80 -11.76
C LEU A 137 -14.91 -13.08 -12.72
N ARG A 138 -16.21 -13.34 -12.59
CA ARG A 138 -17.26 -12.61 -13.31
C ARG A 138 -18.34 -12.15 -12.34
N LEU A 139 -18.83 -10.93 -12.56
CA LEU A 139 -20.03 -10.42 -11.92
C LEU A 139 -21.16 -10.38 -12.95
N ALA A 140 -22.28 -11.01 -12.63
CA ALA A 140 -23.49 -11.03 -13.45
C ALA A 140 -24.70 -10.49 -12.68
N LEU A 141 -25.66 -9.94 -13.42
CA LEU A 141 -26.94 -9.49 -12.91
C LEU A 141 -28.04 -10.40 -13.45
N ALA A 142 -28.85 -10.95 -12.54
CA ALA A 142 -30.01 -11.76 -12.83
C ALA A 142 -31.26 -10.91 -12.62
N HIS A 143 -32.01 -10.69 -13.70
CA HIS A 143 -33.27 -9.95 -13.69
C HIS A 143 -34.31 -10.72 -14.52
N GLN A 144 -35.44 -11.06 -13.90
CA GLN A 144 -36.45 -11.96 -14.46
C GLN A 144 -35.81 -13.30 -14.90
N ASP A 145 -36.00 -13.71 -16.17
CA ASP A 145 -35.39 -14.93 -16.75
C ASP A 145 -34.05 -14.66 -17.45
N ASN A 146 -33.54 -13.43 -17.40
CA ASN A 146 -32.32 -13.01 -18.09
C ASN A 146 -31.14 -12.87 -17.13
N VAL A 147 -29.96 -13.34 -17.57
CA VAL A 147 -28.69 -13.14 -16.85
C VAL A 147 -27.71 -12.42 -17.78
N VAL A 148 -27.31 -11.22 -17.38
CA VAL A 148 -26.37 -10.36 -18.12
C VAL A 148 -25.04 -10.26 -17.37
N GLY A 149 -23.93 -10.29 -18.09
CA GLY A 149 -22.61 -10.03 -17.48
C GLY A 149 -22.42 -8.53 -17.23
N LEU A 150 -21.97 -8.13 -16.05
CA LEU A 150 -21.62 -6.74 -15.75
C LEU A 150 -20.11 -6.50 -15.83
N TRP A 151 -19.30 -7.49 -15.45
CA TRP A 151 -17.85 -7.35 -15.37
C TRP A 151 -17.12 -8.70 -15.39
N GLN A 152 -15.88 -8.71 -15.87
CA GLN A 152 -14.97 -9.86 -15.85
C GLN A 152 -13.54 -9.42 -15.50
N SER A 153 -12.82 -10.23 -14.72
CA SER A 153 -11.42 -9.97 -14.36
C SER A 153 -10.49 -9.99 -15.58
N PRO A 154 -9.49 -9.07 -15.65
CA PRO A 154 -8.47 -9.08 -16.70
C PRO A 154 -7.64 -10.37 -16.73
N GLN A 155 -6.97 -10.63 -17.86
CA GLN A 155 -6.18 -11.86 -18.08
C GLN A 155 -4.80 -11.88 -17.40
N ARG A 156 -4.30 -10.74 -16.90
CA ARG A 156 -3.03 -10.62 -16.18
C ARG A 156 -3.14 -9.49 -15.18
N GLU A 157 -2.98 -9.79 -13.89
CA GLU A 157 -2.88 -8.79 -12.83
C GLU A 157 -1.77 -9.17 -11.86
N GLY A 158 -1.23 -8.18 -11.14
CA GLY A 158 -0.26 -8.40 -10.07
C GLY A 158 -0.90 -9.05 -8.83
N GLU A 159 -0.09 -9.58 -7.93
CA GLU A 159 -0.57 -10.08 -6.63
C GLU A 159 -1.00 -8.90 -5.73
N GLY A 160 -2.12 -9.04 -5.03
CA GLY A 160 -2.67 -7.99 -4.15
C GLY A 160 -4.19 -7.81 -4.26
N TRP A 161 -4.71 -6.85 -3.50
CA TRP A 161 -6.12 -6.43 -3.56
C TRP A 161 -6.33 -5.45 -4.71
N HIS A 162 -7.31 -5.75 -5.57
CA HIS A 162 -7.69 -4.95 -6.73
C HIS A 162 -9.14 -4.50 -6.62
N GLN A 163 -9.44 -3.32 -7.15
CA GLN A 163 -10.79 -2.77 -7.13
C GLN A 163 -11.51 -3.07 -8.44
N LEU A 164 -12.67 -3.73 -8.37
CA LEU A 164 -13.62 -3.79 -9.48
C LEU A 164 -14.60 -2.62 -9.39
N ILE A 165 -14.94 -2.04 -10.54
CA ILE A 165 -15.96 -0.99 -10.68
C ILE A 165 -16.80 -1.35 -11.91
N THR A 166 -18.11 -1.43 -11.74
CA THR A 166 -19.07 -1.61 -12.84
C THR A 166 -20.38 -0.90 -12.54
N TYR A 167 -21.24 -0.81 -13.54
CA TYR A 167 -22.55 -0.17 -13.45
C TYR A 167 -23.63 -1.16 -13.87
N SER A 168 -24.73 -1.24 -13.10
CA SER A 168 -25.86 -2.11 -13.47
C SER A 168 -26.65 -1.55 -14.66
N GLY A 169 -26.63 -0.23 -14.85
CA GLY A 169 -27.64 0.48 -15.63
C GLY A 169 -28.99 0.47 -14.92
N ARG A 170 -30.03 0.99 -15.57
CA ARG A 170 -31.39 1.03 -15.00
C ARG A 170 -31.96 -0.39 -14.90
N VAL A 171 -32.47 -0.75 -13.72
CA VAL A 171 -33.13 -2.04 -13.48
C VAL A 171 -34.43 -1.80 -12.74
N THR A 172 -35.56 -2.16 -13.37
CA THR A 172 -36.91 -2.01 -12.81
C THR A 172 -37.33 -3.30 -12.09
N GLY A 173 -37.80 -3.24 -10.86
CA GLY A 173 -38.26 -4.38 -10.07
C GLY A 173 -37.15 -5.18 -9.41
N GLN A 174 -37.38 -6.48 -9.22
CA GLN A 174 -36.48 -7.37 -8.48
C GLN A 174 -35.28 -7.83 -9.31
N PHE A 175 -34.10 -7.82 -8.71
CA PHE A 175 -32.90 -8.39 -9.30
C PHE A 175 -31.94 -8.96 -8.24
N GLN A 176 -30.97 -9.76 -8.70
CA GLN A 176 -29.90 -10.30 -7.87
C GLN A 176 -28.56 -10.21 -8.60
N LEU A 177 -27.48 -10.04 -7.84
CA LEU A 177 -26.12 -10.11 -8.33
C LEU A 177 -25.50 -11.47 -8.04
N MET A 178 -24.68 -11.94 -8.98
CA MET A 178 -24.02 -13.24 -8.91
C MET A 178 -22.53 -13.08 -9.23
N PHE A 179 -21.67 -13.33 -8.24
CA PHE A 179 -20.25 -13.54 -8.48
C PHE A 179 -20.01 -15.01 -8.84
N SER A 180 -19.30 -15.23 -9.94
CA SER A 180 -18.91 -16.55 -10.39
C SER A 180 -17.41 -16.61 -10.59
N LEU A 181 -16.77 -17.63 -9.99
CA LEU A 181 -15.34 -17.87 -10.12
C LEU A 181 -15.12 -19.21 -10.77
N THR A 182 -14.48 -19.22 -11.94
CA THR A 182 -14.16 -20.44 -12.67
C THR A 182 -12.67 -20.73 -12.60
N GLN A 183 -12.31 -21.89 -12.04
CA GLN A 183 -10.92 -22.28 -11.81
C GLN A 183 -10.45 -23.38 -12.78
N PRO A 184 -9.28 -23.23 -13.43
CA PRO A 184 -8.67 -24.28 -14.26
C PRO A 184 -8.15 -25.47 -13.42
N PRO A 185 -8.16 -26.71 -13.95
CA PRO A 185 -7.86 -27.94 -13.20
C PRO A 185 -6.40 -28.11 -12.70
N ALA A 186 -5.47 -27.23 -13.11
CA ALA A 186 -4.05 -27.28 -12.73
C ALA A 186 -3.59 -26.08 -11.88
N CYS A 187 -4.53 -25.21 -11.51
CA CYS A 187 -4.26 -23.98 -10.78
C CYS A 187 -4.85 -24.08 -9.37
N GLY A 188 -4.03 -23.94 -8.34
CA GLY A 188 -4.46 -23.83 -6.94
C GLY A 188 -4.66 -22.38 -6.49
N ALA A 189 -5.11 -21.50 -7.40
CA ALA A 189 -5.38 -20.10 -7.07
C ALA A 189 -6.44 -19.98 -5.97
N GLU A 190 -6.19 -19.08 -5.04
CA GLU A 190 -7.09 -18.71 -3.96
C GLU A 190 -7.58 -17.30 -4.23
N MET A 191 -8.91 -17.13 -4.26
CA MET A 191 -9.53 -15.84 -4.51
C MET A 191 -10.29 -15.38 -3.27
N ALA A 192 -10.13 -14.10 -2.95
CA ALA A 192 -10.94 -13.40 -1.96
C ALA A 192 -11.73 -12.25 -2.57
N LEU A 193 -12.87 -11.93 -1.94
CA LEU A 193 -13.75 -10.81 -2.23
C LEU A 193 -14.07 -10.11 -0.91
N ASP A 194 -13.94 -8.79 -0.89
CA ASP A 194 -14.20 -7.96 0.28
C ASP A 194 -14.83 -6.61 -0.14
N ASP A 195 -15.42 -5.89 0.83
CA ASP A 195 -15.91 -4.51 0.66
C ASP A 195 -16.81 -4.29 -0.58
N ILE A 196 -17.97 -4.95 -0.63
CA ILE A 196 -18.96 -4.72 -1.71
C ILE A 196 -19.73 -3.44 -1.44
N ILE A 197 -19.59 -2.44 -2.31
CA ILE A 197 -20.12 -1.09 -2.14
C ILE A 197 -21.08 -0.74 -3.28
N PHE A 198 -22.26 -0.23 -2.94
CA PHE A 198 -23.25 0.32 -3.86
C PHE A 198 -23.33 1.84 -3.69
N ARG A 199 -23.06 2.59 -4.76
CA ARG A 199 -23.14 4.06 -4.78
C ARG A 199 -24.18 4.53 -5.78
N ASN A 200 -25.00 5.51 -5.39
CA ASN A 200 -26.00 6.16 -6.24
C ASN A 200 -26.95 5.16 -6.93
N CYS A 201 -27.34 4.11 -6.20
CA CYS A 201 -28.25 3.07 -6.68
C CYS A 201 -29.72 3.36 -6.37
N GLY A 202 -30.00 4.16 -5.34
CA GLY A 202 -31.36 4.62 -5.03
C GLY A 202 -31.87 5.62 -6.07
N LEU A 203 -33.18 5.59 -6.32
CA LEU A 203 -33.87 6.56 -7.16
C LEU A 203 -33.93 7.95 -6.50
N LEU A 204 -34.13 9.01 -7.29
CA LEU A 204 -34.23 10.39 -6.80
C LEU A 204 -35.39 10.54 -5.81
N GLU A 205 -35.09 11.00 -4.59
CA GLU A 205 -36.12 11.28 -3.58
C GLU A 205 -36.99 12.50 -3.97
N PRO A 206 -38.27 12.55 -3.57
CA PRO A 206 -39.14 13.71 -3.79
C PRO A 206 -38.66 14.91 -2.94
N GLY A 207 -37.83 15.78 -3.52
CA GLY A 207 -37.24 16.93 -2.86
C GLY A 207 -37.68 18.27 -3.48
N HIS A 208 -38.33 19.12 -2.67
CA HIS A 208 -38.82 20.47 -2.99
C HIS A 208 -40.05 20.58 -3.92
N GLN A 209 -40.94 21.54 -3.60
CA GLN A 209 -42.13 21.85 -4.40
C GLN A 209 -41.81 22.63 -5.68
N ASP A 210 -40.62 23.23 -5.80
CA ASP A 210 -40.19 24.04 -6.94
C ASP A 210 -38.82 23.55 -7.44
N CYS A 211 -38.73 23.13 -8.71
CA CYS A 211 -37.46 22.79 -9.36
C CYS A 211 -36.64 24.03 -9.75
N GLY A 212 -35.32 23.85 -9.96
CA GLY A 212 -34.44 24.92 -10.45
C GLY A 212 -34.80 25.43 -11.85
N ALA A 213 -34.21 26.55 -12.26
CA ALA A 213 -34.53 27.21 -13.55
C ALA A 213 -34.19 26.39 -14.80
N GLU A 214 -33.35 25.34 -14.68
CA GLU A 214 -32.95 24.42 -15.76
C GLU A 214 -33.40 22.96 -15.49
N GLU A 215 -34.35 22.78 -14.56
CA GLU A 215 -34.89 21.49 -14.15
C GLU A 215 -36.42 21.45 -14.38
N ASP A 216 -36.94 20.26 -14.64
CA ASP A 216 -38.35 19.97 -14.83
C ASP A 216 -38.80 18.84 -13.88
N HIS A 217 -40.11 18.74 -13.63
CA HIS A 217 -40.67 17.77 -12.69
C HIS A 217 -40.89 16.39 -13.32
N CYS A 218 -40.37 15.35 -12.65
CA CYS A 218 -40.85 13.98 -12.82
C CYS A 218 -42.28 13.85 -12.30
N ARG A 219 -43.05 12.89 -12.81
CA ARG A 219 -44.42 12.63 -12.31
C ARG A 219 -44.43 12.20 -10.83
N GLY A 220 -43.37 11.54 -10.38
CA GLY A 220 -43.12 11.19 -8.97
C GLY A 220 -42.80 12.36 -8.03
N GLY A 221 -42.64 13.60 -8.56
CA GLY A 221 -42.39 14.80 -7.76
C GLY A 221 -40.92 15.12 -7.51
N SER A 222 -39.97 14.34 -8.04
CA SER A 222 -38.55 14.67 -8.10
C SER A 222 -38.23 15.67 -9.22
N CYS A 223 -37.10 16.37 -9.11
CA CYS A 223 -36.62 17.31 -10.12
C CYS A 223 -35.49 16.69 -10.95
N LEU A 224 -35.59 16.83 -12.27
CA LEU A 224 -34.65 16.30 -13.24
C LEU A 224 -34.19 17.41 -14.20
N ALA A 225 -32.90 17.48 -14.51
CA ALA A 225 -32.39 18.47 -15.46
C ALA A 225 -33.02 18.28 -16.85
N GLN A 226 -33.38 19.39 -17.52
CA GLN A 226 -34.15 19.34 -18.76
C GLN A 226 -33.45 18.56 -19.90
N HIS A 227 -32.12 18.49 -19.89
CA HIS A 227 -31.32 17.75 -20.87
C HIS A 227 -31.28 16.23 -20.66
N ARG A 228 -31.86 15.72 -19.56
CA ARG A 228 -32.00 14.30 -19.26
C ARG A 228 -33.39 13.75 -19.58
N PHE A 229 -34.30 14.60 -20.08
CA PHE A 229 -35.57 14.14 -20.63
C PHE A 229 -35.37 13.66 -22.08
N CYS A 230 -36.04 12.56 -22.42
CA CYS A 230 -36.03 11.98 -23.75
C CYS A 230 -34.64 11.57 -24.22
N ASP A 231 -33.81 11.08 -23.32
CA ASP A 231 -32.43 10.68 -23.59
C ASP A 231 -32.22 9.16 -23.62
N GLY A 232 -33.31 8.39 -23.56
CA GLY A 232 -33.28 6.94 -23.66
C GLY A 232 -33.05 6.24 -22.32
N THR A 233 -32.93 6.99 -21.21
CA THR A 233 -32.82 6.39 -19.87
C THR A 233 -33.93 6.86 -18.96
N ASP A 234 -34.56 5.91 -18.24
CA ASP A 234 -35.51 6.25 -17.17
C ASP A 234 -34.74 6.66 -15.91
N ASP A 235 -34.55 7.97 -15.75
CA ASP A 235 -33.93 8.63 -14.59
C ASP A 235 -34.98 8.97 -13.52
N CYS A 236 -36.25 9.17 -13.91
CA CYS A 236 -37.34 9.49 -12.98
C CYS A 236 -37.78 8.31 -12.10
N GLY A 237 -37.49 7.07 -12.49
CA GLY A 237 -37.94 5.87 -11.77
C GLY A 237 -39.29 5.32 -12.27
N ASP A 238 -40.09 6.16 -12.91
CA ASP A 238 -41.45 5.85 -13.37
C ASP A 238 -41.64 6.03 -14.89
N ALA A 239 -40.54 6.18 -15.63
CA ALA A 239 -40.47 6.44 -17.07
C ALA A 239 -41.25 7.69 -17.52
N SER A 240 -41.46 8.66 -16.62
CA SER A 240 -42.18 9.89 -16.96
C SER A 240 -41.37 10.84 -17.83
N ASP A 241 -40.05 10.81 -17.70
CA ASP A 241 -39.06 11.51 -18.53
C ASP A 241 -38.97 10.95 -19.96
N GLU A 242 -39.10 9.63 -20.12
CA GLU A 242 -39.07 8.94 -21.41
C GLU A 242 -40.45 8.70 -22.02
N ASN A 243 -41.47 9.41 -21.53
CA ASN A 243 -42.85 9.22 -21.98
C ASN A 243 -43.00 9.59 -23.47
N ALA A 244 -43.57 8.66 -24.23
CA ALA A 244 -43.83 8.80 -25.66
C ALA A 244 -44.57 10.09 -26.05
N THR A 245 -45.43 10.67 -25.18
CA THR A 245 -46.11 11.95 -25.48
C THR A 245 -45.20 13.18 -25.37
N GLN A 246 -44.23 13.13 -24.47
CA GLN A 246 -43.26 14.21 -24.25
C GLN A 246 -42.13 14.14 -25.29
N CYS A 247 -41.73 12.92 -25.66
CA CYS A 247 -40.62 12.67 -26.59
C CYS A 247 -41.01 12.59 -28.07
N GLN A 248 -42.27 12.90 -28.45
CA GLN A 248 -42.75 12.76 -29.84
C GLN A 248 -41.93 13.52 -30.88
N ASN A 249 -41.31 14.64 -30.49
CA ASN A 249 -40.55 15.49 -31.39
C ASN A 249 -39.07 15.10 -31.49
N PHE A 250 -38.61 14.15 -30.67
CA PHE A 250 -37.26 13.61 -30.75
C PHE A 250 -37.20 12.50 -31.80
N THR A 251 -36.09 12.41 -32.52
CA THR A 251 -35.85 11.30 -33.45
C THR A 251 -34.94 10.30 -32.78
N GLN A 252 -35.49 9.15 -32.38
CA GLN A 252 -34.77 8.08 -31.68
C GLN A 252 -34.49 6.90 -32.61
N CYS A 253 -33.31 6.31 -32.49
CA CYS A 253 -32.89 5.12 -33.23
C CYS A 253 -32.13 4.15 -32.31
N SER A 254 -32.84 3.16 -31.78
CA SER A 254 -32.32 2.12 -30.88
C SER A 254 -31.78 0.88 -31.60
N PHE A 255 -31.75 0.87 -32.93
CA PHE A 255 -31.33 -0.27 -33.75
C PHE A 255 -32.11 -1.59 -33.54
N GLU A 256 -33.15 -1.64 -32.71
CA GLU A 256 -33.94 -2.85 -32.44
C GLU A 256 -34.67 -3.42 -33.67
N ALA A 257 -35.04 -2.56 -34.64
CA ALA A 257 -35.71 -2.98 -35.86
C ALA A 257 -34.79 -2.97 -37.09
N ASP A 258 -34.08 -1.86 -37.33
CA ASP A 258 -33.24 -1.61 -38.50
C ASP A 258 -32.18 -0.51 -38.21
N LEU A 259 -31.48 -0.03 -39.24
CA LEU A 259 -30.54 1.11 -39.15
C LEU A 259 -31.25 2.47 -39.15
N CYS A 260 -32.57 2.50 -39.02
CA CYS A 260 -33.41 3.67 -39.18
C CYS A 260 -33.13 4.36 -40.53
N ASN A 261 -32.83 5.66 -40.52
CA ASN A 261 -32.41 6.40 -41.71
C ASN A 261 -30.88 6.59 -41.81
N TRP A 262 -30.10 5.86 -41.00
CA TRP A 262 -28.64 5.92 -41.02
C TRP A 262 -28.07 4.93 -42.02
N GLN A 263 -26.93 5.27 -42.62
CA GLN A 263 -26.28 4.46 -43.64
C GLN A 263 -24.86 4.11 -43.23
N ALA A 264 -24.60 2.82 -43.03
CA ALA A 264 -23.24 2.31 -42.86
C ALA A 264 -22.54 2.26 -44.23
N VAL A 265 -21.31 2.77 -44.29
CA VAL A 265 -20.49 2.69 -45.50
C VAL A 265 -19.98 1.26 -45.68
N THR A 266 -20.30 0.64 -46.81
CA THR A 266 -19.89 -0.73 -47.14
C THR A 266 -18.38 -0.82 -47.36
N GLY A 267 -17.69 -1.63 -46.57
CA GLY A 267 -16.23 -1.81 -46.63
C GLY A 267 -15.73 -2.70 -45.49
N GLN A 268 -14.45 -3.08 -45.47
CA GLN A 268 -13.85 -3.62 -44.25
C GLN A 268 -12.94 -2.57 -43.63
N PRO A 269 -13.20 -2.13 -42.38
CA PRO A 269 -14.30 -2.49 -41.47
C PRO A 269 -15.59 -1.69 -41.76
N GLU A 270 -16.72 -2.23 -41.32
CA GLU A 270 -18.08 -1.66 -41.48
C GLU A 270 -18.82 -1.76 -40.13
N TRP A 271 -19.70 -0.80 -39.86
CA TRP A 271 -20.63 -0.85 -38.71
C TRP A 271 -21.65 -1.97 -38.89
N LYS A 272 -21.62 -2.97 -38.01
CA LYS A 272 -22.50 -4.14 -38.09
C LYS A 272 -23.50 -4.14 -36.95
N ARG A 273 -24.78 -4.29 -37.29
CA ARG A 273 -25.86 -4.52 -36.34
C ARG A 273 -25.82 -5.96 -35.82
N ASN A 274 -25.68 -6.14 -34.51
CA ASN A 274 -25.60 -7.47 -33.90
C ASN A 274 -26.09 -7.47 -32.43
N THR A 275 -26.22 -8.66 -31.85
CA THR A 275 -26.59 -8.84 -30.44
C THR A 275 -25.41 -9.38 -29.63
N SER A 276 -25.43 -9.17 -28.31
CA SER A 276 -24.46 -9.80 -27.39
C SER A 276 -24.59 -11.32 -27.34
N LEU A 277 -25.77 -11.87 -27.67
CA LEU A 277 -25.98 -13.32 -27.75
C LEU A 277 -25.19 -13.94 -28.91
N ASP A 278 -25.18 -13.28 -30.07
CA ASP A 278 -24.53 -13.78 -31.30
C ASP A 278 -23.01 -13.56 -31.29
N LEU A 279 -22.55 -12.46 -30.68
CA LEU A 279 -21.11 -12.14 -30.56
C LEU A 279 -20.38 -12.97 -29.49
N GLY A 280 -21.12 -13.62 -28.58
CA GLY A 280 -20.57 -14.47 -27.53
C GLY A 280 -20.11 -13.71 -26.28
N THR A 281 -19.19 -14.31 -25.51
CA THR A 281 -18.70 -13.77 -24.22
C THR A 281 -17.24 -13.35 -24.31
N ALA A 282 -16.83 -12.80 -25.44
CA ALA A 282 -15.47 -12.26 -25.59
C ALA A 282 -15.29 -11.06 -24.66
N TYR A 283 -14.10 -10.92 -24.06
CA TYR A 283 -13.81 -9.91 -23.04
C TYR A 283 -14.16 -8.47 -23.46
N SER A 284 -13.89 -8.11 -24.72
CA SER A 284 -14.05 -6.74 -25.23
C SER A 284 -15.43 -6.40 -25.80
N VAL A 285 -16.33 -7.37 -25.91
CA VAL A 285 -17.63 -7.19 -26.57
C VAL A 285 -18.68 -6.72 -25.57
N PRO A 286 -19.58 -5.77 -25.92
CA PRO A 286 -20.70 -5.38 -25.06
C PRO A 286 -21.50 -6.60 -24.62
N THR A 287 -21.69 -6.76 -23.30
CA THR A 287 -22.39 -7.91 -22.73
C THR A 287 -23.91 -7.82 -22.85
N ARG A 288 -24.42 -6.60 -23.09
CA ARG A 288 -25.83 -6.25 -23.23
C ARG A 288 -26.00 -5.00 -24.08
N ASP A 289 -27.18 -4.80 -24.66
CA ASP A 289 -27.60 -3.53 -25.28
C ASP A 289 -27.94 -2.47 -24.24
N HIS A 290 -28.00 -1.20 -24.65
CA HIS A 290 -28.39 -0.11 -23.76
C HIS A 290 -29.93 -0.02 -23.64
N SER A 291 -30.67 -0.06 -24.74
CA SER A 291 -32.11 0.27 -24.79
C SER A 291 -32.99 -0.59 -23.87
N THR A 292 -32.67 -1.88 -23.75
CA THR A 292 -33.44 -2.87 -22.98
C THR A 292 -32.62 -3.53 -21.87
N ASN A 293 -31.34 -3.15 -21.73
CA ASN A 293 -30.41 -3.74 -20.77
C ASN A 293 -30.33 -5.28 -20.87
N SER A 294 -30.43 -5.84 -22.09
CA SER A 294 -30.58 -7.28 -22.37
C SER A 294 -29.44 -7.85 -23.22
N ARG A 295 -29.33 -9.17 -23.32
CA ARG A 295 -28.38 -9.82 -24.26
C ARG A 295 -28.92 -9.91 -25.69
N THR A 296 -30.23 -9.69 -25.84
CA THR A 296 -30.96 -9.90 -27.09
C THR A 296 -31.22 -8.62 -27.87
N GLY A 297 -31.03 -7.45 -27.26
CA GLY A 297 -31.15 -6.19 -27.99
C GLY A 297 -29.98 -5.99 -28.95
N PHE A 298 -30.20 -5.09 -29.89
CA PHE A 298 -29.34 -4.88 -31.04
C PHE A 298 -28.61 -3.55 -30.94
N PHE A 299 -27.30 -3.59 -31.18
CA PHE A 299 -26.46 -2.38 -31.25
C PHE A 299 -25.57 -2.45 -32.49
N LEU A 300 -24.92 -1.33 -32.82
CA LEU A 300 -23.90 -1.29 -33.86
C LEU A 300 -22.52 -1.51 -33.26
N HIS A 301 -21.73 -2.37 -33.89
CA HIS A 301 -20.37 -2.65 -33.44
C HIS A 301 -19.38 -2.73 -34.60
N VAL A 302 -18.13 -2.47 -34.25
CA VAL A 302 -16.93 -2.63 -35.07
C VAL A 302 -15.97 -3.50 -34.27
N GLY A 303 -15.75 -4.72 -34.74
CA GLY A 303 -14.78 -5.66 -34.18
C GLY A 303 -13.55 -5.82 -35.08
N ASN A 304 -12.50 -6.42 -34.54
CA ASN A 304 -11.25 -6.64 -35.28
C ASN A 304 -11.47 -7.58 -36.50
N SER A 305 -11.23 -7.06 -37.71
CA SER A 305 -11.07 -7.87 -38.93
C SER A 305 -9.60 -8.27 -39.09
N SER A 306 -9.32 -9.55 -38.97
CA SER A 306 -7.99 -10.17 -39.08
C SER A 306 -7.38 -10.15 -40.50
N ALA A 307 -7.29 -8.97 -41.14
CA ALA A 307 -6.60 -8.81 -42.41
C ALA A 307 -6.09 -7.37 -42.64
N THR A 308 -4.77 -7.26 -42.77
CA THR A 308 -3.96 -6.15 -43.34
C THR A 308 -3.77 -4.89 -42.49
N GLY A 309 -2.52 -4.60 -42.12
CA GLY A 309 -2.06 -3.47 -41.30
C GLY A 309 -2.23 -2.08 -41.92
N ALA A 310 -3.46 -1.68 -42.24
CA ALA A 310 -3.85 -0.30 -42.46
C ALA A 310 -4.92 0.07 -41.41
N SER A 311 -4.73 1.19 -40.72
CA SER A 311 -5.79 1.82 -39.91
C SER A 311 -6.99 2.11 -40.80
N SER A 312 -7.96 1.21 -40.75
CA SER A 312 -9.15 1.21 -41.58
C SER A 312 -10.33 1.60 -40.71
N THR A 313 -11.04 2.65 -41.09
CA THR A 313 -12.07 3.31 -40.28
C THR A 313 -13.47 2.93 -40.75
N ALA A 314 -14.34 2.50 -39.83
CA ALA A 314 -15.74 2.23 -40.14
C ALA A 314 -16.56 3.53 -40.06
N GLN A 315 -17.38 3.82 -41.07
CA GLN A 315 -18.11 5.10 -41.16
C GLN A 315 -19.63 4.88 -41.16
N LEU A 316 -20.33 5.66 -40.33
CA LEU A 316 -21.79 5.71 -40.26
C LEU A 316 -22.25 7.14 -40.59
N LEU A 317 -23.12 7.27 -41.60
CA LEU A 317 -23.60 8.55 -42.12
C LEU A 317 -25.07 8.78 -41.79
N SER A 318 -25.38 10.00 -41.36
CA SER A 318 -26.76 10.44 -41.14
C SER A 318 -27.42 11.00 -42.41
N PRO A 319 -28.75 11.16 -42.41
CA PRO A 319 -29.44 12.05 -43.33
C PRO A 319 -28.96 13.51 -43.21
N MET A 320 -29.32 14.33 -44.21
CA MET A 320 -29.07 15.77 -44.16
C MET A 320 -30.01 16.47 -43.17
N PHE A 321 -29.40 17.17 -42.21
CA PHE A 321 -30.09 17.97 -41.21
C PHE A 321 -29.88 19.47 -41.42
N GLN A 322 -30.80 20.25 -40.88
CA GLN A 322 -30.67 21.69 -40.71
C GLN A 322 -30.84 22.00 -39.22
N ALA A 323 -29.79 22.54 -38.60
CA ALA A 323 -29.81 22.85 -37.16
C ALA A 323 -30.54 24.17 -36.89
N THR A 324 -31.31 24.17 -35.81
CA THR A 324 -31.70 25.38 -35.08
C THR A 324 -30.73 25.62 -33.92
N ASN A 325 -30.95 26.67 -33.12
CA ASN A 325 -30.12 26.99 -31.95
C ASN A 325 -30.14 25.90 -30.83
N SER A 326 -30.86 24.79 -31.02
CA SER A 326 -31.03 23.73 -30.03
C SER A 326 -30.81 22.31 -30.60
N CYS A 327 -30.11 22.17 -31.73
CA CYS A 327 -29.83 20.85 -32.33
C CYS A 327 -28.73 20.12 -31.57
N SER A 328 -29.04 18.93 -31.06
CA SER A 328 -28.09 18.06 -30.36
C SER A 328 -28.31 16.59 -30.70
N LEU A 329 -27.24 15.80 -30.60
CA LEU A 329 -27.24 14.35 -30.70
C LEU A 329 -26.79 13.78 -29.36
N VAL A 330 -27.59 12.89 -28.80
CA VAL A 330 -27.22 11.99 -27.70
C VAL A 330 -27.02 10.60 -28.27
N LEU A 331 -25.97 9.90 -27.82
CA LEU A 331 -25.73 8.51 -28.14
C LEU A 331 -25.04 7.78 -27.00
N TYR A 332 -25.15 6.46 -26.98
CA TYR A 332 -24.45 5.60 -26.04
C TYR A 332 -23.31 4.88 -26.76
N CYS A 333 -22.12 4.91 -26.20
CA CYS A 333 -20.94 4.29 -26.80
C CYS A 333 -20.27 3.32 -25.83
N HIS A 334 -19.59 2.32 -26.37
CA HIS A 334 -18.86 1.31 -25.62
C HIS A 334 -17.52 1.05 -26.30
N LEU A 335 -16.43 1.39 -25.61
CA LEU A 335 -15.06 1.17 -26.05
C LEU A 335 -14.36 0.33 -24.97
N HIS A 336 -14.03 -0.94 -25.28
CA HIS A 336 -13.41 -1.84 -24.30
C HIS A 336 -12.40 -2.78 -24.95
N GLY A 337 -11.34 -3.14 -24.21
CA GLY A 337 -10.36 -4.16 -24.57
C GLY A 337 -9.13 -3.67 -25.35
N SER A 338 -8.97 -2.36 -25.54
CA SER A 338 -7.75 -1.78 -26.12
C SER A 338 -7.59 -0.29 -25.79
N ALA A 339 -6.37 0.11 -25.43
CA ALA A 339 -5.99 1.51 -25.21
C ALA A 339 -5.91 2.35 -26.50
N THR A 340 -6.00 1.71 -27.68
CA THR A 340 -5.85 2.36 -29.00
C THR A 340 -7.14 2.37 -29.84
N SER A 341 -8.27 1.95 -29.26
CA SER A 341 -9.58 2.10 -29.90
C SER A 341 -9.99 3.58 -29.95
N ASN A 342 -10.65 4.01 -31.01
CA ASN A 342 -11.10 5.39 -31.18
C ASN A 342 -12.53 5.48 -31.73
N LEU A 343 -13.32 6.42 -31.21
CA LEU A 343 -14.62 6.83 -31.73
C LEU A 343 -14.62 8.35 -31.94
N SER A 344 -14.82 8.79 -33.18
CA SER A 344 -14.92 10.22 -33.54
C SER A 344 -16.29 10.57 -34.11
N ILE A 345 -16.85 11.68 -33.63
CA ILE A 345 -18.13 12.24 -34.07
C ILE A 345 -17.84 13.58 -34.74
N SER A 346 -18.19 13.69 -36.00
CA SER A 346 -17.96 14.87 -36.82
C SER A 346 -19.23 15.28 -37.57
N TYR A 347 -19.29 16.53 -38.03
CA TYR A 347 -20.29 16.96 -39.00
C TYR A 347 -19.61 17.35 -40.31
N VAL A 348 -20.30 17.10 -41.42
CA VAL A 348 -19.81 17.34 -42.77
C VAL A 348 -20.67 18.40 -43.43
N VAL A 349 -20.04 19.49 -43.87
CA VAL A 349 -20.65 20.58 -44.64
C VAL A 349 -19.83 20.77 -45.91
N ASN A 350 -20.45 20.87 -47.09
CA ASN A 350 -19.76 21.13 -48.36
C ASN A 350 -18.51 20.25 -48.59
N SER A 351 -18.56 18.98 -48.21
CA SER A 351 -17.45 17.99 -48.28
C SER A 351 -16.25 18.26 -47.34
N THR A 352 -16.35 19.19 -46.40
CA THR A 352 -15.38 19.36 -45.30
C THR A 352 -15.94 18.79 -44.00
N SER A 353 -15.15 17.95 -43.33
CA SER A 353 -15.48 17.38 -42.01
C SER A 353 -14.93 18.25 -40.88
N HIS A 354 -15.74 18.42 -39.83
CA HIS A 354 -15.40 19.14 -38.62
C HIS A 354 -15.61 18.22 -37.41
N LEU A 355 -14.53 17.91 -36.68
CA LEU A 355 -14.55 17.07 -35.50
C LEU A 355 -15.24 17.79 -34.33
N MET A 356 -16.20 17.13 -33.69
CA MET A 356 -16.92 17.64 -32.51
C MET A 356 -16.50 16.93 -31.23
N ARG A 357 -16.36 15.60 -31.31
CA ARG A 357 -16.03 14.76 -30.16
C ARG A 357 -15.16 13.61 -30.60
N GLU A 358 -14.19 13.27 -29.76
CA GLU A 358 -13.32 12.10 -29.93
C GLU A 358 -13.20 11.37 -28.58
N ARG A 359 -13.24 10.03 -28.62
CA ARG A 359 -13.04 9.15 -27.46
C ARG A 359 -12.00 8.10 -27.81
N ILE A 360 -10.93 8.04 -27.01
CA ILE A 360 -9.80 7.16 -27.24
C ILE A 360 -9.59 6.25 -26.02
N GLY A 361 -9.31 4.99 -26.28
CA GLY A 361 -8.87 4.00 -25.30
C GLY A 361 -9.95 3.08 -24.77
N ASP A 362 -9.70 2.52 -23.60
CA ASP A 362 -10.59 1.59 -22.89
C ASP A 362 -11.40 2.36 -21.83
N LEU A 363 -12.71 2.46 -22.06
CA LEU A 363 -13.68 3.11 -21.16
C LEU A 363 -14.27 2.12 -20.15
N GLY A 364 -14.03 0.82 -20.30
CA GLY A 364 -14.60 -0.27 -19.51
C GLY A 364 -15.80 -0.95 -20.18
N SER A 365 -16.28 -2.03 -19.55
CA SER A 365 -17.37 -2.88 -20.06
C SER A 365 -18.78 -2.33 -19.72
N PHE A 366 -19.05 -1.06 -20.03
CA PHE A 366 -20.36 -0.43 -19.83
C PHE A 366 -20.64 0.64 -20.89
N TRP A 367 -21.92 1.04 -21.01
CA TRP A 367 -22.36 2.06 -21.97
C TRP A 367 -22.13 3.47 -21.40
N VAL A 368 -21.47 4.32 -22.20
CA VAL A 368 -21.17 5.70 -21.86
C VAL A 368 -22.05 6.63 -22.69
N ARG A 369 -22.83 7.46 -22.00
CA ARG A 369 -23.65 8.51 -22.61
C ARG A 369 -22.77 9.64 -23.15
N GLU A 370 -22.99 10.03 -24.40
CA GLU A 370 -22.34 11.16 -25.06
C GLU A 370 -23.37 12.12 -25.62
N ARG A 371 -23.14 13.42 -25.43
CA ARG A 371 -23.93 14.50 -26.02
C ARG A 371 -23.04 15.42 -26.86
N VAL A 372 -23.51 15.77 -28.06
CA VAL A 372 -22.88 16.72 -28.98
C VAL A 372 -23.91 17.74 -29.45
N ASP A 373 -23.65 19.03 -29.23
CA ASP A 373 -24.49 20.12 -29.73
C ASP A 373 -23.95 20.66 -31.07
N PHE A 374 -24.84 20.86 -32.04
CA PHE A 374 -24.50 21.36 -33.37
C PHE A 374 -24.98 22.80 -33.54
N ASN A 375 -24.03 23.75 -33.59
CA ASN A 375 -24.32 25.15 -33.89
C ASN A 375 -23.92 25.49 -35.34
N VAL A 376 -24.64 24.91 -36.29
CA VAL A 376 -24.34 25.01 -37.73
C VAL A 376 -25.51 25.68 -38.47
N SER A 377 -25.23 26.71 -39.27
CA SER A 377 -26.26 27.42 -40.03
C SER A 377 -26.58 26.78 -41.40
N GLU A 378 -25.63 26.00 -41.93
CA GLU A 378 -25.75 25.30 -43.20
C GLU A 378 -26.36 23.89 -43.02
N SER A 379 -26.78 23.25 -44.12
CA SER A 379 -27.20 21.84 -44.08
C SER A 379 -25.98 20.93 -43.90
N PHE A 380 -26.05 19.99 -42.97
CA PHE A 380 -24.93 19.12 -42.61
C PHE A 380 -25.37 17.66 -42.47
N GLN A 381 -24.39 16.75 -42.59
CA GLN A 381 -24.55 15.34 -42.20
C GLN A 381 -23.67 15.06 -40.98
N VAL A 382 -24.12 14.18 -40.09
CA VAL A 382 -23.31 13.64 -39.00
C VAL A 382 -22.58 12.41 -39.53
N LEU A 383 -21.27 12.38 -39.28
CA LEU A 383 -20.37 11.28 -39.60
C LEU A 383 -19.79 10.73 -38.29
N ILE A 384 -20.07 9.46 -38.01
CA ILE A 384 -19.54 8.72 -36.86
C ILE A 384 -18.53 7.69 -37.37
N GLU A 385 -17.31 7.78 -36.86
CA GLU A 385 -16.18 6.96 -37.27
C GLU A 385 -15.68 6.11 -36.11
N GLY A 386 -15.53 4.81 -36.34
CA GLY A 386 -15.07 3.85 -35.33
C GLY A 386 -13.82 3.10 -35.79
N VAL A 387 -12.80 3.06 -34.93
CA VAL A 387 -11.56 2.30 -35.14
C VAL A 387 -11.36 1.35 -33.96
N ALA A 388 -11.45 0.05 -34.22
CA ALA A 388 -11.17 -0.99 -33.24
C ALA A 388 -9.75 -1.53 -33.45
N SER A 389 -8.92 -1.47 -32.41
CA SER A 389 -7.51 -1.86 -32.46
C SER A 389 -7.21 -3.05 -31.55
N GLY A 390 -6.31 -3.96 -31.95
CA GLY A 390 -5.90 -5.10 -31.12
C GLY A 390 -7.04 -6.09 -30.82
N MET A 391 -7.32 -6.36 -29.54
CA MET A 391 -8.50 -7.14 -29.12
C MET A 391 -9.72 -6.28 -28.78
N GLY A 392 -9.64 -4.95 -28.98
CA GLY A 392 -10.71 -4.02 -28.62
C GLY A 392 -11.92 -4.07 -29.54
N THR A 393 -13.05 -3.58 -29.02
CA THR A 393 -14.29 -3.39 -29.78
C THR A 393 -14.79 -1.96 -29.57
N VAL A 394 -15.37 -1.37 -30.62
CA VAL A 394 -16.11 -0.10 -30.53
C VAL A 394 -17.56 -0.38 -30.88
N ALA A 395 -18.49 0.02 -30.02
CA ALA A 395 -19.92 -0.11 -30.26
C ALA A 395 -20.68 1.17 -29.92
N ILE A 396 -21.81 1.38 -30.58
CA ILE A 396 -22.73 2.49 -30.34
C ILE A 396 -24.17 1.98 -30.32
N ASP A 397 -24.99 2.64 -29.52
CA ASP A 397 -26.40 2.34 -29.33
C ASP A 397 -27.19 3.63 -29.09
N ASP A 398 -28.52 3.57 -29.28
CA ASP A 398 -29.48 4.64 -29.02
C ASP A 398 -29.08 6.04 -29.56
N LEU A 399 -29.20 6.26 -30.87
CA LEU A 399 -28.99 7.58 -31.46
C LEU A 399 -30.25 8.46 -31.31
N ILE A 400 -30.13 9.54 -30.54
CA ILE A 400 -31.26 10.41 -30.19
C ILE A 400 -30.96 11.84 -30.63
N LEU A 401 -31.74 12.35 -31.57
CA LEU A 401 -31.64 13.71 -32.08
C LEU A 401 -32.73 14.59 -31.49
N SER A 402 -32.33 15.76 -31.01
CA SER A 402 -33.24 16.75 -30.47
C SER A 402 -34.17 17.33 -31.55
N PRO A 403 -35.32 17.92 -31.16
CA PRO A 403 -36.23 18.58 -32.10
C PRO A 403 -35.59 19.72 -32.92
N GLY A 404 -34.45 20.25 -32.47
CA GLY A 404 -33.71 21.27 -33.20
C GLY A 404 -33.00 20.76 -34.46
N CYS A 405 -32.86 19.45 -34.62
CA CYS A 405 -32.24 18.84 -35.79
C CYS A 405 -33.31 18.48 -36.84
N VAL A 406 -33.67 19.46 -37.67
CA VAL A 406 -34.77 19.28 -38.62
C VAL A 406 -34.29 18.54 -39.87
N LEU A 407 -34.93 17.41 -40.19
CA LEU A 407 -34.69 16.66 -41.42
C LEU A 407 -35.06 17.49 -42.65
N LYS A 408 -34.10 17.66 -43.57
CA LYS A 408 -34.35 18.34 -44.84
C LYS A 408 -35.02 17.37 -45.82
N LYS A 409 -36.36 17.40 -45.89
CA LYS A 409 -37.12 16.63 -46.88
C LYS A 409 -36.90 17.22 -48.27
N GLY A 410 -36.11 16.55 -49.12
CA GLY A 410 -35.92 17.06 -50.48
C GLY A 410 -35.11 16.23 -51.47
N GLU A 411 -34.04 15.53 -51.09
CA GLU A 411 -33.16 14.89 -52.09
C GLU A 411 -32.57 13.57 -51.59
N LEU A 412 -32.91 12.48 -52.29
CA LEU A 412 -32.28 11.17 -52.15
C LEU A 412 -31.01 11.17 -53.00
N TYR A 413 -29.85 11.38 -52.39
CA TYR A 413 -28.57 11.38 -53.12
C TYR A 413 -27.84 10.05 -53.02
N SER A 414 -27.32 9.61 -54.16
CA SER A 414 -26.46 8.44 -54.29
C SER A 414 -25.09 8.69 -53.65
N ILE A 415 -24.66 7.71 -52.86
CA ILE A 415 -23.34 7.52 -52.22
C ILE A 415 -22.13 7.59 -53.19
N ALA A 416 -22.34 7.76 -54.50
CA ALA A 416 -21.28 7.80 -55.51
C ALA A 416 -20.44 9.09 -55.50
N ASN A 417 -20.86 10.16 -54.79
CA ASN A 417 -20.15 11.44 -54.73
C ASN A 417 -19.60 11.81 -53.34
N ILE A 418 -19.65 10.88 -52.36
CA ILE A 418 -19.04 11.05 -51.04
C ILE A 418 -17.86 10.08 -50.94
N CYS A 419 -16.89 10.29 -51.83
CA CYS A 419 -15.56 9.78 -51.62
C CYS A 419 -14.64 10.99 -51.83
N PRO A 420 -14.03 11.55 -50.79
CA PRO A 420 -12.89 12.40 -51.04
C PRO A 420 -11.82 11.49 -51.63
N THR A 421 -11.67 11.49 -52.96
CA THR A 421 -10.34 11.34 -53.51
C THR A 421 -9.51 12.40 -52.81
N MET A 422 -8.64 11.98 -51.89
CA MET A 422 -7.59 12.79 -51.28
C MET A 422 -6.91 13.61 -52.38
N THR A 423 -7.43 14.81 -52.61
CA THR A 423 -6.85 15.76 -53.53
C THR A 423 -6.01 16.63 -52.63
N THR A 424 -4.72 16.32 -52.63
CA THR A 424 -3.67 17.11 -52.02
C THR A 424 -3.92 18.59 -52.29
N LEU A 425 -4.22 19.36 -51.23
CA LEU A 425 -4.10 20.82 -51.25
C LEU A 425 -2.67 21.17 -51.71
N PRO A 426 -2.46 22.27 -52.43
CA PRO A 426 -1.13 22.71 -52.82
C PRO A 426 -0.39 23.16 -51.56
N THR A 427 0.34 22.24 -50.94
CA THR A 427 1.30 22.54 -49.89
C THR A 427 2.48 23.29 -50.50
N ARG A 428 2.84 24.41 -49.86
CA ARG A 428 4.22 24.93 -49.86
C ARG A 428 5.19 23.76 -49.65
N PRO A 429 6.38 23.78 -50.26
CA PRO A 429 7.26 22.63 -50.25
C PRO A 429 7.76 22.37 -48.82
N ARG A 430 7.38 21.23 -48.21
CA ARG A 430 8.15 20.54 -47.16
C ARG A 430 7.54 19.20 -46.73
N ALA A 431 8.48 18.32 -46.35
CA ALA A 431 8.39 17.08 -45.58
C ALA A 431 7.70 15.86 -46.20
N ARG A 432 8.34 14.69 -46.03
CA ARG A 432 7.81 13.38 -46.39
C ARG A 432 6.76 12.97 -45.34
N PRO A 433 5.66 12.28 -45.71
CA PRO A 433 4.73 11.71 -44.73
C PRO A 433 5.45 10.61 -43.94
N CYS A 434 5.39 10.66 -42.60
CA CYS A 434 5.95 9.63 -41.72
C CYS A 434 5.18 8.31 -41.83
N THR A 435 5.87 7.19 -41.60
CA THR A 435 5.24 5.85 -41.62
C THR A 435 4.42 5.59 -40.35
N THR A 436 3.64 4.51 -40.30
CA THR A 436 2.73 4.18 -39.18
C THR A 436 3.40 3.96 -37.82
N GLU A 437 4.73 3.82 -37.77
CA GLU A 437 5.52 3.66 -36.54
C GLU A 437 6.40 4.90 -36.26
N GLU A 438 6.18 5.99 -36.99
CA GLU A 438 6.95 7.23 -36.90
C GLU A 438 6.05 8.43 -36.58
N VAL A 439 6.53 9.31 -35.70
CA VAL A 439 5.90 10.59 -35.32
C VAL A 439 6.60 11.74 -36.04
N ALA A 440 5.82 12.68 -36.57
CA ALA A 440 6.35 13.84 -37.28
C ALA A 440 6.73 14.97 -36.31
N CYS A 441 7.95 15.47 -36.43
CA CYS A 441 8.40 16.70 -35.77
C CYS A 441 7.79 17.95 -36.46
N ASP A 442 7.69 19.08 -35.75
CA ASP A 442 7.15 20.34 -36.32
C ASP A 442 8.01 20.87 -37.50
N ASN A 443 9.30 20.55 -37.48
CA ASN A 443 10.24 20.87 -38.55
C ASN A 443 10.08 19.98 -39.81
N GLY A 444 9.30 18.89 -39.74
CA GLY A 444 9.03 17.94 -40.81
C GLY A 444 9.96 16.72 -40.88
N ASP A 445 10.81 16.51 -39.88
CA ASP A 445 11.55 15.25 -39.69
C ASP A 445 10.64 14.18 -39.05
N CYS A 446 10.98 12.90 -39.19
CA CYS A 446 10.22 11.78 -38.61
C CYS A 446 11.10 11.05 -37.60
N ILE A 447 10.56 10.77 -36.41
CA ILE A 447 11.20 9.99 -35.35
C ILE A 447 10.39 8.74 -35.06
N SER A 448 10.98 7.72 -34.43
CA SER A 448 10.22 6.54 -33.99
C SER A 448 9.18 6.94 -32.94
N ALA A 449 8.01 6.29 -32.94
CA ALA A 449 6.97 6.51 -31.93
C ALA A 449 7.45 6.22 -30.49
N GLU A 450 8.45 5.35 -30.31
CA GLU A 450 9.06 5.06 -29.01
C GLU A 450 9.96 6.19 -28.48
N LEU A 451 10.36 7.13 -29.34
CA LEU A 451 11.19 8.29 -29.01
C LEU A 451 10.36 9.57 -28.86
N ALA A 452 9.04 9.47 -28.94
CA ALA A 452 8.13 10.58 -28.63
C ALA A 452 7.79 10.53 -27.13
N CYS A 453 7.86 11.67 -26.45
CA CYS A 453 7.63 11.77 -25.01
C CYS A 453 8.58 10.90 -24.16
N ASP A 454 9.84 10.75 -24.59
CA ASP A 454 10.87 9.95 -23.90
C ASP A 454 11.75 10.79 -22.95
N PHE A 455 11.38 12.06 -22.74
CA PHE A 455 12.10 13.05 -21.94
C PHE A 455 13.46 13.46 -22.54
N ALA A 456 13.71 13.19 -23.82
CA ALA A 456 14.88 13.66 -24.56
C ALA A 456 14.47 14.39 -25.84
N ASP A 457 15.09 15.55 -26.12
CA ASP A 457 14.89 16.26 -27.38
C ASP A 457 15.53 15.45 -28.53
N THR A 458 14.76 14.55 -29.15
CA THR A 458 15.16 13.77 -30.33
C THR A 458 14.88 14.56 -31.60
N CYS A 459 13.75 15.26 -31.66
CA CYS A 459 13.51 16.25 -32.70
C CYS A 459 14.45 17.45 -32.52
N SER A 460 15.04 17.95 -33.62
CA SER A 460 15.98 19.09 -33.54
C SER A 460 15.36 20.42 -33.08
N ASP A 461 14.03 20.50 -33.08
CA ASP A 461 13.21 21.62 -32.58
C ASP A 461 12.50 21.30 -31.26
N GLY A 462 12.78 20.14 -30.66
CA GLY A 462 12.20 19.62 -29.42
C GLY A 462 10.67 19.47 -29.47
N SER A 463 10.08 19.32 -30.67
CA SER A 463 8.62 19.23 -30.80
C SER A 463 8.03 17.94 -30.22
N ASP A 464 8.84 16.89 -30.16
CA ASP A 464 8.52 15.59 -29.57
C ASP A 464 8.17 15.67 -28.09
N GLU A 465 8.73 16.61 -27.32
CA GLU A 465 8.50 16.72 -25.88
C GLU A 465 7.48 17.81 -25.48
N LYS A 466 7.03 18.65 -26.43
CA LYS A 466 6.15 19.82 -26.12
C LYS A 466 4.74 19.46 -25.70
N HIS A 467 4.22 18.32 -26.14
CA HIS A 467 2.84 17.89 -25.90
C HIS A 467 2.76 16.65 -25.01
N CYS A 468 3.74 16.46 -24.12
CA CYS A 468 3.89 15.28 -23.26
C CYS A 468 3.44 15.54 -21.80
N GLY A 469 2.56 16.50 -21.59
CA GLY A 469 1.95 16.80 -20.28
C GLY A 469 2.58 17.95 -19.49
N SER A 470 3.83 18.34 -19.77
CA SER A 470 4.45 19.55 -19.21
C SER A 470 3.80 20.79 -19.83
N THR A 471 3.08 21.59 -19.04
CA THR A 471 2.33 22.74 -19.56
C THR A 471 1.94 23.75 -18.48
N THR A 472 1.83 25.01 -18.90
CA THR A 472 1.19 26.11 -18.14
C THR A 472 -0.23 26.39 -18.65
N PHE A 473 -0.78 25.50 -19.49
CA PHE A 473 -2.09 25.59 -20.14
C PHE A 473 -2.34 26.79 -21.08
N GLU A 474 -1.36 27.68 -21.26
CA GLU A 474 -1.44 28.87 -22.13
C GLU A 474 -1.68 28.53 -23.61
N ALA A 475 -0.97 27.52 -24.12
CA ALA A 475 -1.06 27.07 -25.50
C ALA A 475 -2.15 25.99 -25.75
N GLY A 476 -2.91 25.62 -24.71
CA GLY A 476 -3.91 24.55 -24.74
C GLY A 476 -3.67 23.50 -23.66
N ALA A 477 -4.25 22.31 -23.80
CA ALA A 477 -4.18 21.26 -22.78
C ALA A 477 -2.79 20.61 -22.62
N GLY A 478 -1.80 20.95 -23.46
CA GLY A 478 -0.40 20.51 -23.30
C GLY A 478 -0.20 18.98 -23.35
N GLY A 479 -1.05 18.26 -24.07
CA GLY A 479 -1.03 16.79 -24.13
C GLY A 479 -2.02 16.10 -23.19
N TRP A 480 -2.66 16.83 -22.27
CA TRP A 480 -3.70 16.27 -21.41
C TRP A 480 -5.01 16.06 -22.19
N HIS A 481 -5.51 14.83 -22.18
CA HIS A 481 -6.75 14.43 -22.83
C HIS A 481 -7.81 14.06 -21.79
N ASP A 482 -8.99 14.67 -21.87
CA ASP A 482 -10.13 14.33 -21.03
C ASP A 482 -10.74 13.00 -21.48
N VAL A 483 -10.70 12.01 -20.58
CA VAL A 483 -11.28 10.66 -20.77
C VAL A 483 -12.38 10.41 -19.73
N SER A 484 -13.00 11.48 -19.25
CA SER A 484 -14.07 11.41 -18.26
C SER A 484 -15.35 10.84 -18.88
N VAL A 485 -15.96 9.89 -18.16
CA VAL A 485 -17.21 9.20 -18.54
C VAL A 485 -18.42 9.66 -17.74
N GLY A 486 -18.20 10.48 -16.71
CA GLY A 486 -19.23 10.90 -15.76
C GLY A 486 -19.69 12.34 -15.89
N GLN A 487 -20.38 12.82 -14.85
CA GLN A 487 -20.90 14.18 -14.75
C GLN A 487 -19.83 15.26 -14.50
N LEU A 488 -18.57 14.86 -14.40
CA LEU A 488 -17.42 15.76 -14.28
C LEU A 488 -16.48 15.52 -15.44
N ARG A 489 -15.86 16.60 -15.94
CA ARG A 489 -14.83 16.54 -16.97
C ARG A 489 -13.73 17.55 -16.72
N TRP A 490 -12.56 17.31 -17.29
CA TRP A 490 -11.46 18.27 -17.30
C TRP A 490 -11.56 19.19 -18.52
N GLY A 491 -11.37 20.49 -18.29
CA GLY A 491 -11.36 21.48 -19.36
C GLY A 491 -10.47 22.68 -19.03
N VAL A 492 -9.79 23.20 -20.04
CA VAL A 492 -8.99 24.43 -19.89
C VAL A 492 -9.95 25.62 -19.77
N GLN A 493 -9.87 26.33 -18.65
CA GLN A 493 -10.69 27.50 -18.37
C GLN A 493 -9.82 28.76 -18.40
N ARG A 494 -10.37 29.86 -18.94
CA ARG A 494 -9.76 31.19 -18.88
C ARG A 494 -10.62 32.06 -17.98
N ASP A 495 -10.05 32.60 -16.90
CA ASP A 495 -10.81 33.52 -16.06
C ASP A 495 -11.11 34.82 -16.83
N THR A 496 -12.39 35.18 -16.90
CA THR A 496 -12.87 36.42 -17.54
C THR A 496 -13.45 37.42 -16.53
N LYS A 497 -13.35 37.17 -15.22
CA LYS A 497 -13.96 38.05 -14.21
C LYS A 497 -12.98 38.50 -13.12
N ALA A 498 -12.04 39.35 -13.52
CA ALA A 498 -11.56 40.40 -12.62
C ALA A 498 -12.69 41.43 -12.37
N LYS A 499 -13.66 41.11 -11.49
CA LYS A 499 -14.50 42.14 -10.89
C LYS A 499 -13.64 42.93 -9.90
N SER A 500 -12.99 43.96 -10.41
CA SER A 500 -12.41 45.04 -9.62
C SER A 500 -13.53 45.72 -8.83
N SER A 501 -13.76 45.27 -7.60
CA SER A 501 -14.48 46.02 -6.58
C SER A 501 -13.46 46.86 -5.83
N VAL A 502 -13.15 48.03 -6.39
CA VAL A 502 -12.57 49.14 -5.64
C VAL A 502 -13.55 49.51 -4.53
N LEU A 503 -13.14 49.41 -3.26
CA LEU A 503 -13.33 50.44 -2.22
C LEU A 503 -12.69 50.03 -0.88
N THR A 504 -11.83 50.95 -0.40
CA THR A 504 -11.40 51.23 0.99
C THR A 504 -10.56 50.19 1.75
N GLY A 505 -9.25 50.24 1.51
CA GLY A 505 -8.27 50.69 2.51
C GLY A 505 -8.14 49.94 3.83
N GLU A 506 -7.50 48.77 3.80
CA GLU A 506 -6.58 48.29 4.83
C GLU A 506 -5.70 47.20 4.20
N ALA A 507 -4.38 47.30 4.38
CA ALA A 507 -3.41 46.42 3.72
C ALA A 507 -3.39 45.03 4.38
N ALA A 508 -4.11 44.08 3.79
CA ALA A 508 -3.92 42.65 4.01
C ALA A 508 -2.95 42.08 2.95
N PRO A 509 -2.09 41.10 3.30
CA PRO A 509 -1.17 40.51 2.33
C PRO A 509 -1.95 39.77 1.25
N THR A 510 -1.68 40.14 0.00
CA THR A 510 -2.26 39.61 -1.23
C THR A 510 -1.97 38.12 -1.41
N THR A 511 -2.99 37.27 -1.29
CA THR A 511 -2.96 35.82 -1.61
C THR A 511 -4.02 35.46 -2.67
N GLN A 512 -4.12 36.24 -3.75
CA GLN A 512 -5.03 36.00 -4.88
C GLN A 512 -4.30 36.15 -6.23
N THR A 513 -3.05 35.67 -6.30
CA THR A 513 -2.17 35.91 -7.47
C THR A 513 -1.77 34.65 -8.23
N MET A 514 -2.19 33.44 -7.82
CA MET A 514 -1.68 32.19 -8.40
C MET A 514 -2.47 31.58 -9.57
N LEU A 515 -3.70 32.03 -9.86
CA LEU A 515 -4.48 31.58 -11.02
C LEU A 515 -4.69 32.72 -12.04
N LEU A 516 -3.59 33.38 -12.42
CA LEU A 516 -3.59 34.40 -13.47
C LEU A 516 -3.19 33.76 -14.80
N GLY A 517 -4.18 33.31 -15.58
CA GLY A 517 -3.94 32.66 -16.87
C GLY A 517 -4.97 31.55 -17.13
N PRO A 518 -4.90 30.86 -18.27
CA PRO A 518 -5.62 29.62 -18.51
C PRO A 518 -5.11 28.51 -17.58
N PHE A 519 -6.01 27.74 -16.98
CA PHE A 519 -5.68 26.60 -16.11
C PHE A 519 -6.60 25.41 -16.42
N LEU A 520 -6.24 24.20 -16.02
CA LEU A 520 -7.09 23.02 -16.21
C LEU A 520 -7.99 22.82 -14.99
N ALA A 521 -9.31 22.90 -15.17
CA ALA A 521 -10.28 22.81 -14.08
C ALA A 521 -11.34 21.74 -14.31
N LEU A 522 -11.92 21.29 -13.21
CA LEU A 522 -13.13 20.47 -13.23
C LEU A 522 -14.34 21.30 -13.64
N GLN A 523 -15.09 20.76 -14.58
CA GLN A 523 -16.30 21.35 -15.16
C GLN A 523 -17.42 20.31 -15.18
N ALA A 524 -18.66 20.77 -15.36
CA ALA A 524 -19.78 19.87 -15.59
C ALA A 524 -19.55 19.07 -16.87
N GLY A 525 -19.72 17.76 -16.76
CA GLY A 525 -19.66 16.78 -17.84
C GLY A 525 -21.05 16.29 -18.23
N GLU A 526 -21.15 15.76 -19.44
CA GLU A 526 -22.42 15.28 -20.05
C GLU A 526 -22.70 13.80 -19.78
N GLY A 527 -21.78 13.11 -19.10
CA GLY A 527 -21.89 11.70 -18.79
C GLY A 527 -22.89 11.46 -17.65
N GLN A 528 -23.55 10.30 -17.67
CA GLN A 528 -24.64 10.01 -16.71
C GLN A 528 -24.13 9.52 -15.35
N VAL A 529 -22.95 8.87 -15.33
CA VAL A 529 -22.41 8.22 -14.12
C VAL A 529 -21.69 9.21 -13.19
N MET A 530 -21.69 8.91 -11.89
CA MET A 530 -20.97 9.69 -10.87
C MET A 530 -19.52 9.24 -10.71
N ALA A 531 -18.79 9.20 -11.83
CA ALA A 531 -17.37 8.83 -11.86
C ALA A 531 -16.47 10.05 -11.62
N PRO A 532 -15.29 9.88 -10.98
CA PRO A 532 -14.27 10.93 -10.96
C PRO A 532 -13.89 11.33 -12.39
N ALA A 533 -13.73 12.63 -12.63
CA ALA A 533 -13.18 13.14 -13.88
C ALA A 533 -11.74 12.65 -14.05
N LYS A 534 -11.40 12.24 -15.27
CA LYS A 534 -10.10 11.65 -15.62
C LYS A 534 -9.47 12.43 -16.77
N ALA A 535 -8.24 12.88 -16.59
CA ALA A 535 -7.40 13.39 -17.66
C ALA A 535 -6.14 12.53 -17.78
N ARG A 536 -5.71 12.20 -19.01
CA ARG A 536 -4.55 11.35 -19.29
C ARG A 536 -3.50 12.09 -20.11
N THR A 537 -2.24 11.81 -19.83
CA THR A 537 -1.10 12.17 -20.69
C THR A 537 -0.99 11.22 -21.89
N PRO A 538 -0.24 11.58 -22.95
CA PRO A 538 0.21 10.61 -23.94
C PRO A 538 1.10 9.53 -23.29
N LEU A 539 1.47 8.50 -24.05
CA LEU A 539 2.43 7.50 -23.58
C LEU A 539 3.77 8.17 -23.32
N LEU A 540 4.24 8.12 -22.08
CA LEU A 540 5.56 8.61 -21.67
C LEU A 540 6.56 7.46 -21.72
N GLY A 541 7.79 7.74 -22.13
CA GLY A 541 8.88 6.76 -22.18
C GLY A 541 9.32 6.27 -20.79
N PRO A 542 10.26 5.30 -20.74
CA PRO A 542 10.84 4.82 -19.49
C PRO A 542 11.43 5.95 -18.63
N SER A 543 11.39 5.81 -17.29
CA SER A 543 11.87 6.83 -16.37
C SER A 543 12.89 6.32 -15.34
N GLY A 544 13.76 7.22 -14.86
CA GLY A 544 14.70 6.94 -13.77
C GLY A 544 14.08 7.05 -12.37
N PRO A 545 14.77 6.57 -11.31
CA PRO A 545 14.25 6.55 -9.93
C PRO A 545 13.95 7.94 -9.34
N ALA A 546 14.58 8.99 -9.88
CA ALA A 546 14.39 10.38 -9.44
C ALA A 546 13.21 11.10 -10.10
N CYS A 547 12.50 10.44 -11.03
CA CYS A 547 11.41 11.05 -11.78
C CYS A 547 10.31 11.55 -10.85
N ALA A 548 9.98 12.84 -10.98
CA ALA A 548 8.91 13.47 -10.22
C ALA A 548 8.10 14.44 -11.11
N MET A 549 6.83 14.63 -10.75
CA MET A 549 5.95 15.63 -11.36
C MET A 549 5.68 16.75 -10.37
N GLU A 550 5.89 17.99 -10.76
CA GLU A 550 5.51 19.18 -9.98
C GLU A 550 4.25 19.81 -10.57
N MET A 551 3.34 20.25 -9.70
CA MET A 551 2.14 20.98 -10.09
C MET A 551 1.63 21.90 -8.99
N SER A 552 0.94 22.97 -9.40
CA SER A 552 0.09 23.79 -8.54
C SER A 552 -1.35 23.27 -8.58
N TYR A 553 -2.03 23.24 -7.44
CA TYR A 553 -3.43 22.80 -7.36
C TYR A 553 -4.27 23.68 -6.43
N HIS A 554 -5.58 23.70 -6.72
CA HIS A 554 -6.62 24.33 -5.91
C HIS A 554 -7.81 23.37 -5.79
N ILE A 555 -8.35 23.20 -4.57
CA ILE A 555 -9.62 22.49 -4.33
C ILE A 555 -10.45 23.21 -3.25
N HIS A 556 -11.72 23.48 -3.56
CA HIS A 556 -12.69 24.18 -2.72
C HIS A 556 -13.64 23.22 -1.98
N ARG A 557 -14.24 23.73 -0.89
CA ARG A 557 -15.16 23.10 0.10
C ARG A 557 -15.75 21.71 -0.22
N GLY A 558 -15.59 20.80 0.73
CA GLY A 558 -16.55 19.71 1.00
C GLY A 558 -15.86 18.45 1.57
N PRO A 559 -16.48 17.73 2.54
CA PRO A 559 -15.93 16.50 3.10
C PRO A 559 -15.81 15.32 2.10
N GLN A 560 -16.25 15.52 0.85
CA GLN A 560 -16.37 14.48 -0.19
C GLN A 560 -15.51 14.74 -1.44
N GLY A 561 -14.78 15.87 -1.51
CA GLY A 561 -13.96 16.22 -2.68
C GLY A 561 -12.51 15.74 -2.58
N PHE A 562 -11.94 15.19 -3.67
CA PHE A 562 -10.53 14.83 -3.76
C PHE A 562 -9.90 15.14 -5.12
N LEU A 563 -8.61 15.42 -5.10
CA LEU A 563 -7.71 15.38 -6.25
C LEU A 563 -6.70 14.26 -6.04
N ALA A 564 -6.39 13.52 -7.10
CA ALA A 564 -5.44 12.42 -7.06
C ALA A 564 -4.66 12.30 -8.37
N ILE A 565 -3.44 11.79 -8.26
CA ILE A 565 -2.61 11.40 -9.40
C ILE A 565 -2.40 9.90 -9.32
N ARG A 566 -2.68 9.22 -10.43
CA ARG A 566 -2.45 7.79 -10.61
C ARG A 566 -1.51 7.58 -11.78
N VAL A 567 -0.67 6.58 -11.69
CA VAL A 567 0.26 6.20 -12.77
C VAL A 567 -0.10 4.81 -13.25
N THR A 568 -0.24 4.65 -14.57
CA THR A 568 -0.67 3.42 -15.24
C THR A 568 0.44 2.92 -16.16
N ASP A 569 0.83 1.65 -16.02
CA ASP A 569 1.73 0.97 -16.97
C ASP A 569 0.92 0.51 -18.18
N ASP A 570 1.34 0.92 -19.38
CA ASP A 570 0.60 0.65 -20.62
C ASP A 570 0.60 -0.84 -20.99
N THR A 571 1.70 -1.55 -20.70
CA THR A 571 1.89 -2.93 -21.16
C THR A 571 1.22 -3.95 -20.25
N THR A 572 1.14 -3.67 -18.95
CA THR A 572 0.50 -4.55 -17.96
C THR A 572 -0.91 -4.10 -17.61
N GLY A 573 -1.27 -2.84 -17.89
CA GLY A 573 -2.53 -2.23 -17.45
C GLY A 573 -2.60 -1.97 -15.94
N SER A 574 -1.52 -2.23 -15.19
CA SER A 574 -1.48 -2.02 -13.74
C SER A 574 -1.40 -0.53 -13.41
N SER A 575 -2.21 -0.07 -12.46
CA SER A 575 -2.20 1.32 -12.02
C SER A 575 -2.05 1.44 -10.50
N HIS A 576 -1.36 2.48 -10.03
CA HIS A 576 -1.15 2.73 -8.59
C HIS A 576 -1.29 4.22 -8.25
N LEU A 577 -1.77 4.51 -7.03
CA LEU A 577 -2.07 5.87 -6.59
C LEU A 577 -0.78 6.58 -6.11
N ALA A 578 -0.21 7.43 -6.95
CA ALA A 578 1.00 8.17 -6.61
C ALA A 578 0.75 9.24 -5.53
N TRP A 579 -0.35 10.00 -5.66
CA TRP A 579 -0.69 11.11 -4.76
C TRP A 579 -2.20 11.33 -4.62
N ARG A 580 -2.64 11.82 -3.45
CA ARG A 580 -4.03 12.22 -3.19
C ARG A 580 -4.10 13.34 -2.16
N THR A 581 -5.04 14.26 -2.36
CA THR A 581 -5.45 15.26 -1.36
C THR A 581 -6.97 15.33 -1.27
N ARG A 582 -7.51 15.75 -0.11
CA ARG A 582 -8.95 15.90 0.13
C ARG A 582 -9.27 17.36 0.51
N GLY A 583 -10.44 17.85 0.10
CA GLY A 583 -10.95 19.15 0.54
C GLY A 583 -11.20 19.14 2.05
N HIS A 584 -10.54 20.03 2.80
CA HIS A 584 -10.86 20.28 4.21
C HIS A 584 -11.96 21.36 4.31
N ALA A 585 -12.41 21.72 5.52
CA ALA A 585 -13.45 22.74 5.76
C ALA A 585 -13.08 24.18 5.27
N GLY A 586 -12.02 24.35 4.48
CA GLY A 586 -11.58 25.57 3.80
C GLY A 586 -10.93 25.26 2.43
N THR A 587 -10.47 26.28 1.70
CA THR A 587 -9.71 26.12 0.44
C THR A 587 -8.36 25.47 0.69
N ALA A 588 -8.08 24.35 0.02
CA ALA A 588 -6.73 23.78 -0.01
C ALA A 588 -6.06 24.20 -1.33
N GLU A 589 -5.11 25.12 -1.22
CA GLU A 589 -4.24 25.57 -2.31
C GLU A 589 -2.80 25.16 -1.98
N GLY A 590 -2.07 24.68 -2.98
CA GLY A 590 -0.70 24.23 -2.75
C GLY A 590 0.10 23.95 -4.01
N HIS A 591 1.40 23.81 -3.82
CA HIS A 591 2.34 23.27 -4.80
C HIS A 591 2.80 21.90 -4.30
N VAL A 592 2.80 20.89 -5.16
CA VAL A 592 3.17 19.52 -4.79
C VAL A 592 4.19 18.96 -5.76
N ARG A 593 5.18 18.24 -5.21
CA ARG A 593 6.11 17.39 -5.95
C ARG A 593 5.72 15.93 -5.72
N VAL A 594 5.27 15.26 -6.77
CA VAL A 594 4.79 13.87 -6.75
C VAL A 594 5.87 12.95 -7.32
N PRO A 595 6.47 12.05 -6.53
CA PRO A 595 7.45 11.10 -7.03
C PRO A 595 6.75 10.04 -7.90
N LEU A 596 7.20 9.88 -9.14
CA LEU A 596 6.70 8.86 -10.08
C LEU A 596 7.58 7.60 -10.06
N GLY A 597 8.87 7.76 -9.74
CA GLY A 597 9.84 6.68 -9.58
C GLY A 597 10.33 6.08 -10.89
N GLU A 598 11.13 5.02 -10.77
CA GLU A 598 11.72 4.30 -11.90
C GLU A 598 10.66 3.48 -12.65
N ARG A 599 10.63 3.59 -13.98
CA ARG A 599 9.75 2.81 -14.85
C ARG A 599 10.56 2.25 -16.00
N THR A 600 10.62 0.92 -16.09
CA THR A 600 11.32 0.20 -17.16
C THR A 600 10.51 0.10 -18.45
N ARG A 601 9.23 0.48 -18.41
CA ARG A 601 8.27 0.41 -19.51
C ARG A 601 7.55 1.75 -19.68
N PRO A 602 7.00 2.04 -20.87
CA PRO A 602 6.17 3.21 -21.08
C PRO A 602 4.97 3.25 -20.12
N PHE A 603 4.63 4.45 -19.66
CA PHE A 603 3.57 4.66 -18.68
C PHE A 603 2.77 5.92 -19.00
N GLN A 604 1.61 6.06 -18.38
CA GLN A 604 0.79 7.27 -18.44
C GLN A 604 0.51 7.79 -17.04
N VAL A 605 0.42 9.11 -16.93
CA VAL A 605 -0.08 9.79 -15.73
C VAL A 605 -1.55 10.16 -15.94
N GLU A 606 -2.38 9.80 -14.95
CA GLU A 606 -3.80 10.09 -14.90
C GLU A 606 -4.11 11.07 -13.75
N LEU A 607 -4.78 12.17 -14.09
CA LEU A 607 -5.36 13.08 -13.13
C LEU A 607 -6.79 12.67 -12.80
N LEU A 608 -7.09 12.50 -11.52
CA LEU A 608 -8.40 12.14 -11.00
C LEU A 608 -8.96 13.29 -10.16
N GLY A 609 -10.20 13.68 -10.42
CA GLY A 609 -10.88 14.72 -9.65
C GLY A 609 -12.33 14.37 -9.38
N LEU A 610 -12.75 14.49 -8.12
CA LEU A 610 -14.14 14.37 -7.71
C LEU A 610 -14.46 15.52 -6.76
N VAL A 611 -15.44 16.35 -7.09
CA VAL A 611 -15.92 17.47 -6.27
C VAL A 611 -17.41 17.68 -6.51
N ASP A 612 -18.08 18.32 -5.55
CA ASP A 612 -19.43 18.85 -5.77
C ASP A 612 -19.31 20.22 -6.46
N LEU A 613 -19.94 20.37 -7.64
CA LEU A 613 -19.87 21.58 -8.45
C LEU A 613 -20.96 22.57 -8.00
N GLN A 614 -20.72 23.32 -6.93
CA GLN A 614 -21.63 24.39 -6.50
C GLN A 614 -21.24 25.77 -7.07
N ASP A 615 -19.98 25.98 -7.46
CA ASP A 615 -19.45 27.24 -8.02
C ASP A 615 -18.47 26.98 -9.19
N SER A 616 -18.17 28.01 -9.99
CA SER A 616 -17.17 27.92 -11.07
C SER A 616 -15.75 27.70 -10.50
N ALA A 617 -15.13 26.55 -10.84
CA ALA A 617 -13.79 26.08 -10.48
C ALA A 617 -13.60 25.52 -9.05
N SER A 618 -14.45 24.56 -8.64
CA SER A 618 -14.28 23.80 -7.38
C SER A 618 -12.95 23.03 -7.27
N ALA A 619 -12.32 22.63 -8.37
CA ALA A 619 -10.94 22.15 -8.37
C ALA A 619 -10.22 22.48 -9.68
N ALA A 620 -8.94 22.84 -9.57
CA ALA A 620 -8.10 23.23 -10.70
C ALA A 620 -6.63 22.84 -10.46
N ILE A 621 -5.90 22.65 -11.55
CA ILE A 621 -4.45 22.45 -11.57
C ILE A 621 -3.79 23.36 -12.60
N ASP A 622 -2.56 23.76 -12.31
CA ASP A 622 -1.75 24.65 -13.13
C ASP A 622 -0.25 24.33 -13.00
N ASN A 623 0.57 24.83 -13.92
CA ASN A 623 2.04 24.73 -13.93
C ASN A 623 2.55 23.29 -13.73
N VAL A 624 2.15 22.38 -14.61
CA VAL A 624 2.60 20.98 -14.59
C VAL A 624 3.98 20.86 -15.24
N THR A 625 4.93 20.26 -14.53
CA THR A 625 6.28 19.98 -15.07
C THR A 625 6.81 18.61 -14.62
N PHE A 626 7.53 17.92 -15.50
CA PHE A 626 8.26 16.69 -15.19
C PHE A 626 9.74 16.96 -14.91
N MET A 627 10.25 16.44 -13.80
CA MET A 627 11.57 16.71 -13.25
C MET A 627 12.39 15.43 -13.16
N GLN A 628 13.60 15.43 -13.73
CA GLN A 628 14.58 14.32 -13.64
C GLN A 628 14.01 12.95 -14.07
N CYS A 629 13.13 12.95 -15.08
CA CYS A 629 12.47 11.73 -15.53
C CYS A 629 13.29 10.91 -16.52
N HIS A 630 14.17 11.53 -17.31
CA HIS A 630 15.02 10.81 -18.25
C HIS A 630 15.89 9.75 -17.51
N PRO A 631 15.94 8.48 -17.97
CA PRO A 631 16.64 7.38 -17.27
C PRO A 631 18.12 7.62 -16.96
N ASN A 632 18.80 8.41 -17.79
CA ASN A 632 20.22 8.75 -17.60
C ASN A 632 20.45 10.07 -16.84
N SER A 633 19.39 10.74 -16.38
CA SER A 633 19.54 11.97 -15.60
C SER A 633 19.91 11.63 -14.16
N VAL A 634 21.17 11.88 -13.79
CA VAL A 634 21.70 11.61 -12.45
C VAL A 634 21.56 12.87 -11.58
N PRO A 635 20.73 12.87 -10.53
CA PRO A 635 20.66 13.98 -9.58
C PRO A 635 21.98 14.19 -8.84
N LYS A 636 22.25 15.43 -8.38
CA LYS A 636 23.47 15.74 -7.62
C LYS A 636 23.59 14.95 -6.32
N GLU A 637 22.45 14.63 -5.70
CA GLU A 637 22.33 13.87 -4.44
C GLU A 637 22.44 12.35 -4.64
N ALA A 638 22.44 11.86 -5.88
CA ALA A 638 22.38 10.42 -6.19
C ALA A 638 23.61 9.61 -5.73
N ALA A 639 24.75 10.27 -5.50
CA ALA A 639 25.96 9.64 -4.96
C ALA A 639 25.95 9.54 -3.42
N GLU A 640 24.98 10.18 -2.76
CA GLU A 640 24.93 10.28 -1.30
C GLU A 640 24.18 9.09 -0.69
N LEU A 641 24.94 8.04 -0.32
CA LEU A 641 24.41 6.85 0.36
C LEU A 641 24.16 7.06 1.86
N SER A 642 24.82 8.05 2.47
CA SER A 642 24.63 8.38 3.89
C SER A 642 23.49 9.38 4.04
N CYS A 643 22.60 9.18 5.00
CA CYS A 643 21.41 10.01 5.17
C CYS A 643 20.86 9.92 6.59
N ASN A 644 20.58 11.07 7.20
CA ASN A 644 19.89 11.21 8.49
C ASN A 644 18.45 11.74 8.35
N PHE A 645 17.91 11.78 7.13
CA PHE A 645 16.53 12.15 6.79
C PHE A 645 15.99 13.52 7.24
N GLU A 646 16.83 14.40 7.80
CA GLU A 646 16.41 15.73 8.29
C GLU A 646 15.91 16.67 7.17
N THR A 647 16.59 16.66 6.03
CA THR A 647 16.31 17.58 4.91
C THR A 647 15.49 16.93 3.78
N GLY A 648 15.45 15.60 3.71
CA GLY A 648 14.80 14.86 2.63
C GLY A 648 15.24 13.40 2.59
N MET A 649 15.12 12.75 1.43
CA MET A 649 15.50 11.35 1.23
C MET A 649 16.98 11.17 0.82
N CYS A 650 17.76 12.24 0.71
CA CYS A 650 19.14 12.22 0.20
C CYS A 650 19.21 11.49 -1.17
N GLY A 651 20.13 10.54 -1.35
CA GLY A 651 20.23 9.67 -2.52
C GLY A 651 19.29 8.45 -2.54
N TRP A 652 18.28 8.40 -1.67
CA TRP A 652 17.31 7.30 -1.57
C TRP A 652 15.98 7.66 -2.25
N TYR A 653 15.45 6.71 -3.00
CA TYR A 653 14.21 6.85 -3.76
C TYR A 653 13.25 5.76 -3.35
N GLN A 654 11.98 6.11 -3.20
CA GLN A 654 10.96 5.14 -2.85
C GLN A 654 10.54 4.33 -4.07
N ASP A 655 10.45 3.02 -3.89
CA ASP A 655 9.79 2.14 -4.86
C ASP A 655 8.30 2.48 -4.92
N GLN A 656 7.83 2.87 -6.10
CA GLN A 656 6.43 3.26 -6.35
C GLN A 656 5.64 2.11 -6.99
N SER A 657 6.11 0.85 -6.88
CA SER A 657 5.38 -0.33 -7.37
C SER A 657 4.33 -0.87 -6.38
N SER A 658 4.23 -0.32 -5.17
CA SER A 658 3.39 -0.82 -4.06
C SER A 658 2.78 0.34 -3.27
N ASP A 659 1.56 0.16 -2.77
CA ASP A 659 0.86 1.17 -1.95
C ASP A 659 1.33 1.19 -0.48
N PHE A 660 2.13 0.20 -0.04
CA PHE A 660 2.80 0.22 1.25
C PHE A 660 4.14 0.97 1.12
N ARG A 661 4.27 2.12 1.82
CA ARG A 661 5.32 3.10 1.57
C ARG A 661 5.94 3.63 2.85
N TRP A 662 7.26 3.84 2.81
CA TRP A 662 8.03 4.62 3.78
C TRP A 662 7.60 6.08 3.77
N PHE A 663 7.46 6.69 4.94
CA PHE A 663 7.19 8.11 5.06
C PHE A 663 8.09 8.74 6.12
N ARG A 664 8.28 10.06 6.05
CA ARG A 664 9.14 10.80 6.95
C ARG A 664 8.36 11.21 8.19
N GLY A 665 8.66 10.60 9.34
CA GLY A 665 8.00 10.85 10.63
C GLY A 665 8.66 11.97 11.42
N THR A 666 7.89 12.66 12.27
CA THR A 666 8.35 13.77 13.16
C THR A 666 8.11 13.51 14.65
N GLY A 667 7.98 12.24 15.02
CA GLY A 667 7.80 11.80 16.41
C GLY A 667 6.53 12.18 17.16
N GLN A 668 5.53 12.81 16.52
CA GLN A 668 4.17 12.87 17.09
C GLN A 668 3.49 11.49 16.98
N GLY A 669 3.59 10.69 18.04
CA GLY A 669 2.90 9.40 18.18
C GLY A 669 3.62 8.20 17.55
N GLN A 670 4.79 8.41 16.93
CA GLN A 670 5.61 7.40 16.25
C GLN A 670 7.00 7.23 16.89
N GLY A 671 7.24 7.74 18.10
CA GLY A 671 8.54 7.67 18.80
C GLY A 671 9.53 8.79 18.41
N SER A 672 10.60 8.97 19.18
CA SER A 672 11.60 10.03 18.92
C SER A 672 12.55 9.66 17.78
N ASP A 673 13.02 10.69 17.08
CA ASP A 673 14.13 10.66 16.13
C ASP A 673 15.45 10.25 16.82
N HIS A 674 16.32 9.48 16.16
CA HIS A 674 17.60 9.07 16.75
C HIS A 674 18.62 10.23 16.70
N THR A 675 18.66 10.96 15.58
CA THR A 675 19.67 12.00 15.32
C THR A 675 19.64 13.15 16.35
N THR A 676 18.46 13.69 16.62
CA THR A 676 18.26 14.91 17.43
C THR A 676 17.21 14.77 18.53
N GLY A 677 16.52 13.64 18.59
CA GLY A 677 15.39 13.41 19.50
C GLY A 677 14.07 14.09 19.07
N SER A 678 14.11 15.05 18.14
CA SER A 678 12.94 15.81 17.68
C SER A 678 12.94 16.13 16.17
N GLY A 679 13.78 15.43 15.41
CA GLY A 679 13.97 15.59 13.98
C GLY A 679 13.12 14.62 13.16
N TYR A 680 13.70 14.15 12.06
CA TYR A 680 13.00 13.34 11.06
C TYR A 680 13.67 12.00 10.81
N PHE A 681 12.88 10.94 10.85
CA PHE A 681 13.31 9.58 10.50
C PHE A 681 12.35 8.97 9.48
N LEU A 682 12.71 7.83 8.89
CA LEU A 682 11.79 7.06 8.05
C LEU A 682 11.01 6.06 8.88
N SER A 683 9.70 5.99 8.66
CA SER A 683 8.85 4.97 9.28
C SER A 683 7.87 4.35 8.30
N VAL A 684 7.43 3.14 8.64
CA VAL A 684 6.31 2.44 8.02
C VAL A 684 5.39 1.93 9.11
N ASP A 685 4.10 2.20 8.95
CA ASP A 685 3.05 1.71 9.83
C ASP A 685 2.20 0.70 9.03
N PRO A 686 2.37 -0.61 9.26
CA PRO A 686 1.53 -1.65 8.66
C PRO A 686 0.02 -1.45 8.87
N SER A 687 -0.38 -0.71 9.89
CA SER A 687 -1.79 -0.51 10.25
C SER A 687 -2.44 0.73 9.64
N ALA A 688 -1.70 1.51 8.85
CA ALA A 688 -2.27 2.69 8.23
C ALA A 688 -3.42 2.28 7.28
N PRO A 689 -4.60 2.93 7.33
CA PRO A 689 -5.77 2.56 6.51
C PRO A 689 -5.57 2.64 4.99
N TRP A 690 -4.42 3.14 4.54
CA TRP A 690 -4.09 3.39 3.14
C TRP A 690 -2.95 2.48 2.64
N SER A 691 -2.36 1.66 3.52
CA SER A 691 -1.23 0.78 3.21
C SER A 691 -1.70 -0.66 2.98
N HIS A 692 -2.15 -0.95 1.76
CA HIS A 692 -2.62 -2.28 1.36
C HIS A 692 -1.53 -3.12 0.66
N GLY A 693 -0.37 -2.53 0.37
CA GLY A 693 0.75 -3.21 -0.29
C GLY A 693 1.46 -4.23 0.62
N GLN A 694 2.08 -5.25 0.02
CA GLN A 694 2.78 -6.31 0.76
C GLN A 694 4.20 -5.93 1.20
N ARG A 695 4.83 -4.99 0.50
CA ARG A 695 6.20 -4.52 0.80
C ARG A 695 6.34 -3.01 0.59
N ALA A 696 7.17 -2.39 1.43
CA ALA A 696 7.64 -1.02 1.27
C ALA A 696 9.14 -1.04 1.02
N GLN A 697 9.60 -0.47 -0.09
CA GLN A 697 11.02 -0.48 -0.46
C GLN A 697 11.53 0.93 -0.72
N ILE A 698 12.75 1.23 -0.25
CA ILE A 698 13.56 2.36 -0.69
C ILE A 698 14.82 1.83 -1.37
N ILE A 699 15.19 2.44 -2.49
CA ILE A 699 16.31 2.04 -3.36
C ILE A 699 17.24 3.22 -3.60
N THR A 700 18.52 2.95 -3.82
CA THR A 700 19.49 3.97 -4.23
C THR A 700 19.48 4.17 -5.74
N TYR A 701 19.98 5.31 -6.23
CA TYR A 701 20.34 5.43 -7.66
C TYR A 701 21.38 4.35 -8.03
N PRO A 702 21.40 3.81 -9.27
CA PRO A 702 22.46 2.91 -9.72
C PRO A 702 23.87 3.47 -9.47
N GLN A 703 24.67 2.77 -8.68
CA GLN A 703 26.02 3.16 -8.28
C GLN A 703 27.08 2.50 -9.16
N GLU A 704 28.20 3.19 -9.37
CA GLU A 704 29.37 2.63 -10.06
C GLU A 704 30.02 1.50 -9.24
N PRO A 705 30.65 0.49 -9.87
CA PRO A 705 31.24 -0.65 -9.17
C PRO A 705 32.28 -0.26 -8.12
N ALA A 706 32.09 -0.74 -6.89
CA ALA A 706 33.01 -0.52 -5.80
C ALA A 706 34.26 -1.41 -5.94
N THR A 707 35.44 -0.77 -5.93
CA THR A 707 36.75 -1.42 -5.98
C THR A 707 37.24 -1.90 -4.60
N ALA A 708 36.61 -1.45 -3.52
CA ALA A 708 36.93 -1.80 -2.14
C ALA A 708 35.66 -2.15 -1.36
N GLN A 709 35.80 -2.92 -0.28
CA GLN A 709 34.71 -3.18 0.65
C GLN A 709 34.40 -1.92 1.47
N SER A 710 33.13 -1.72 1.78
CA SER A 710 32.66 -0.62 2.62
C SER A 710 31.72 -1.14 3.70
N CYS A 711 31.69 -0.49 4.86
CA CYS A 711 30.81 -0.82 5.96
C CYS A 711 29.60 0.12 5.93
N PHE A 712 28.41 -0.47 5.85
CA PHE A 712 27.14 0.22 5.86
C PHE A 712 26.51 0.07 7.24
N SER A 713 26.37 1.16 7.99
CA SER A 713 25.73 1.19 9.31
C SER A 713 24.48 2.06 9.32
N PHE A 714 23.50 1.68 10.13
CA PHE A 714 22.20 2.35 10.21
C PHE A 714 21.56 2.11 11.58
N TRP A 715 20.58 2.94 11.93
CA TRP A 715 19.73 2.75 13.10
C TRP A 715 18.33 2.30 12.69
N TYR A 716 17.75 1.39 13.45
CA TYR A 716 16.42 0.85 13.17
C TYR A 716 15.62 0.67 14.45
N ARG A 717 14.29 0.70 14.35
CA ARG A 717 13.36 0.41 15.45
C ARG A 717 12.26 -0.51 14.92
N LEU A 718 11.94 -1.56 15.66
CA LEU A 718 10.89 -2.53 15.31
C LEU A 718 9.96 -2.72 16.51
N ALA A 719 8.98 -1.83 16.65
CA ALA A 719 8.19 -1.68 17.87
C ALA A 719 6.73 -2.14 17.70
N GLY A 720 6.36 -3.29 18.26
CA GLY A 720 4.96 -3.72 18.32
C GLY A 720 4.76 -5.23 18.22
N PRO A 721 3.57 -5.73 18.56
CA PRO A 721 3.33 -7.16 18.78
C PRO A 721 3.42 -8.02 17.50
N GLN A 722 3.22 -7.43 16.32
CA GLN A 722 3.31 -8.11 15.03
C GLN A 722 3.87 -7.14 13.97
N ILE A 723 5.16 -6.82 14.07
CA ILE A 723 5.78 -5.74 13.28
C ILE A 723 5.96 -6.10 11.79
N GLY A 724 6.27 -7.36 11.50
CA GLY A 724 6.74 -7.83 10.19
C GLY A 724 8.28 -8.03 10.13
N THR A 725 8.85 -7.95 8.93
CA THR A 725 10.27 -8.22 8.64
C THR A 725 10.94 -7.04 7.95
N LEU A 726 12.12 -6.64 8.41
CA LEU A 726 12.95 -5.59 7.80
C LEU A 726 14.24 -6.20 7.25
N SER A 727 14.57 -5.91 5.99
CA SER A 727 15.74 -6.46 5.29
C SER A 727 16.53 -5.40 4.53
N LEU A 728 17.85 -5.54 4.52
CA LEU A 728 18.78 -4.81 3.66
C LEU A 728 19.25 -5.74 2.54
N LYS A 729 19.08 -5.31 1.29
CA LYS A 729 19.41 -6.10 0.09
C LYS A 729 20.35 -5.34 -0.84
N GLN A 730 21.15 -6.09 -1.59
CA GLN A 730 21.98 -5.60 -2.69
C GLN A 730 21.48 -6.19 -4.00
N ARG A 731 21.25 -5.33 -4.99
CA ARG A 731 20.88 -5.72 -6.36
C ARG A 731 22.04 -5.43 -7.30
N LEU A 732 22.46 -6.46 -8.03
CA LEU A 732 23.49 -6.37 -9.08
C LEU A 732 22.78 -6.47 -10.43
N GLU A 733 23.19 -5.64 -11.40
CA GLU A 733 22.61 -5.65 -12.74
C GLU A 733 22.72 -7.05 -13.39
N GLY A 734 21.57 -7.68 -13.65
CA GLY A 734 21.48 -9.01 -14.27
C GLY A 734 21.69 -10.20 -13.32
N ALA A 735 21.76 -9.99 -12.00
CA ALA A 735 21.85 -11.06 -10.99
C ALA A 735 20.67 -11.01 -10.00
N GLU A 736 20.48 -12.10 -9.24
CA GLU A 736 19.47 -12.16 -8.18
C GLU A 736 19.82 -11.24 -7.00
N GLU A 737 18.80 -10.79 -6.28
CA GLU A 737 18.98 -9.96 -5.09
C GLU A 737 19.66 -10.74 -3.97
N ARG A 738 20.66 -10.13 -3.34
CA ARG A 738 21.36 -10.70 -2.19
C ARG A 738 20.93 -10.00 -0.91
N VAL A 739 20.41 -10.76 0.06
CA VAL A 739 20.13 -10.25 1.41
C VAL A 739 21.46 -10.07 2.16
N LEU A 740 21.68 -8.88 2.70
CA LEU A 740 22.86 -8.52 3.48
C LEU A 740 22.58 -8.51 4.99
N TRP A 741 21.35 -8.17 5.39
CA TRP A 741 20.94 -8.12 6.79
C TRP A 741 19.41 -8.28 6.89
N THR A 742 18.91 -8.92 7.95
CA THR A 742 17.46 -9.09 8.19
C THR A 742 17.13 -9.21 9.68
N ARG A 743 15.97 -8.66 10.08
CA ARG A 743 15.37 -8.80 11.41
C ARG A 743 13.86 -8.96 11.28
N ARG A 744 13.27 -9.80 12.14
CA ARG A 744 11.84 -10.10 12.19
C ARG A 744 11.30 -9.97 13.60
N GLY A 745 10.05 -9.54 13.72
CA GLY A 745 9.34 -9.47 15.00
C GLY A 745 9.76 -8.29 15.88
N THR A 746 9.14 -8.20 17.05
CA THR A 746 9.35 -7.07 17.97
C THR A 746 10.78 -7.03 18.51
N GLN A 747 11.43 -5.87 18.39
CA GLN A 747 12.70 -5.54 19.04
C GLN A 747 12.51 -4.40 20.05
N GLY A 748 11.24 -4.08 20.36
CA GLY A 748 10.81 -2.99 21.23
C GLY A 748 10.99 -1.58 20.67
N SER A 749 10.64 -0.60 21.51
CA SER A 749 10.53 0.81 21.13
C SER A 749 11.84 1.61 21.15
N ILE A 750 13.00 0.95 21.20
CA ILE A 750 14.31 1.61 21.17
C ILE A 750 14.95 1.59 19.79
N TRP A 751 15.94 2.46 19.60
CA TRP A 751 16.81 2.45 18.44
C TRP A 751 17.91 1.42 18.60
N HIS A 752 18.05 0.55 17.60
CA HIS A 752 19.06 -0.48 17.49
C HIS A 752 20.02 -0.16 16.35
N ARG A 753 21.29 -0.52 16.51
CA ARG A 753 22.30 -0.30 15.47
C ARG A 753 22.48 -1.54 14.59
N GLY A 754 22.19 -1.42 13.31
CA GLY A 754 22.45 -2.42 12.27
C GLY A 754 23.75 -2.12 11.51
N GLN A 755 24.45 -3.18 11.09
CA GLN A 755 25.67 -3.07 10.27
C GLN A 755 25.79 -4.22 9.27
N ALA A 756 26.17 -3.90 8.03
CA ALA A 756 26.42 -4.89 6.98
C ALA A 756 27.61 -4.49 6.11
N THR A 757 28.43 -5.46 5.72
CA THR A 757 29.56 -5.22 4.81
C THR A 757 29.08 -5.28 3.36
N LEU A 758 29.30 -4.20 2.62
CA LEU A 758 29.07 -4.15 1.17
C LEU A 758 30.25 -4.80 0.45
N PRO A 759 30.03 -5.94 -0.27
CA PRO A 759 31.09 -6.64 -0.97
C PRO A 759 31.58 -5.87 -2.21
N THR A 760 32.83 -6.11 -2.62
CA THR A 760 33.38 -5.54 -3.86
C THR A 760 32.60 -6.04 -5.08
N THR A 761 32.11 -5.12 -5.91
CA THR A 761 31.33 -5.46 -7.12
C THR A 761 32.20 -5.51 -8.39
N GLY A 762 33.42 -4.95 -8.36
CA GLY A 762 34.28 -4.76 -9.54
C GLY A 762 35.02 -5.98 -10.14
N GLN A 763 34.76 -7.24 -9.75
CA GLN A 763 35.55 -8.38 -10.26
C GLN A 763 34.81 -9.69 -10.57
N GLN A 764 33.48 -9.78 -10.41
CA GLN A 764 32.77 -11.04 -10.66
C GLN A 764 32.46 -11.25 -12.16
N ARG A 765 33.23 -12.13 -12.80
CA ARG A 765 32.95 -12.66 -14.15
C ARG A 765 31.75 -13.61 -14.10
N TYR A 766 30.53 -13.10 -14.28
CA TYR A 766 29.37 -13.97 -14.48
C TYR A 766 29.43 -14.63 -15.86
N ARG A 767 29.30 -15.95 -15.89
CA ARG A 767 29.23 -16.77 -17.11
C ARG A 767 27.78 -16.75 -17.58
N VAL A 768 27.44 -15.85 -18.51
CA VAL A 768 26.10 -15.81 -19.13
C VAL A 768 25.75 -17.20 -19.67
N ARG A 769 24.67 -17.82 -19.18
CA ARG A 769 24.06 -18.99 -19.83
C ARG A 769 23.46 -18.50 -21.15
N ALA A 770 24.06 -18.92 -22.26
CA ALA A 770 23.57 -18.64 -23.60
C ALA A 770 22.17 -19.24 -23.78
N GLY A 771 21.16 -18.38 -23.95
CA GLY A 771 19.78 -18.81 -24.13
C GLY A 771 18.77 -17.69 -24.26
N SER A 772 18.98 -16.71 -25.16
CA SER A 772 17.93 -15.95 -25.87
C SER A 772 18.53 -15.05 -26.97
N PRO A 773 17.80 -14.76 -28.06
CA PRO A 773 18.37 -14.36 -29.35
C PRO A 773 18.56 -12.84 -29.46
N ALA A 774 19.74 -12.41 -29.93
CA ALA A 774 20.02 -11.03 -30.28
C ALA A 774 19.58 -10.71 -31.73
N MET A 775 18.92 -9.56 -31.90
CA MET A 775 18.64 -8.90 -33.19
C MET A 775 19.95 -8.46 -33.88
N PRO A 776 20.06 -8.50 -35.22
CA PRO A 776 21.28 -8.15 -35.93
C PRO A 776 21.29 -6.68 -36.35
N LEU A 777 22.26 -5.91 -35.86
CA LEU A 777 22.71 -4.68 -36.53
C LEU A 777 24.20 -4.80 -36.80
N GLY A 778 24.53 -4.75 -38.09
CA GLY A 778 25.89 -4.85 -38.58
C GLY A 778 26.64 -3.54 -38.35
N ASP A 779 27.77 -3.64 -37.65
CA ASP A 779 28.94 -2.88 -38.04
C ASP A 779 30.21 -3.68 -37.69
N SER A 780 31.03 -3.91 -38.71
CA SER A 780 32.24 -4.74 -38.61
C SER A 780 33.43 -3.88 -38.21
N ARG A 781 33.62 -3.68 -36.90
CA ARG A 781 34.93 -3.37 -36.32
C ARG A 781 35.10 -4.08 -34.98
N ALA A 782 36.05 -5.01 -34.97
CA ALA A 782 36.46 -5.75 -33.78
C ALA A 782 37.12 -4.81 -32.76
N GLN A 783 36.30 -4.25 -31.85
CA GLN A 783 36.77 -3.75 -30.56
C GLN A 783 36.79 -4.93 -29.57
N ARG A 784 37.83 -4.96 -28.72
CA ARG A 784 38.05 -5.91 -27.61
C ARG A 784 36.78 -6.12 -26.78
N PRO A 785 36.60 -7.26 -26.08
CA PRO A 785 35.51 -7.41 -25.13
C PRO A 785 35.66 -6.29 -24.09
N SER A 786 34.79 -5.30 -24.14
CA SER A 786 34.70 -4.26 -23.12
C SER A 786 34.31 -4.97 -21.82
N ASP A 787 35.11 -4.78 -20.77
CA ASP A 787 34.67 -5.00 -19.41
C ASP A 787 33.37 -4.22 -19.22
N ARG A 788 32.22 -4.90 -19.29
CA ARG A 788 30.95 -4.29 -18.88
C ARG A 788 31.00 -4.19 -17.35
N LEU A 789 31.20 -2.98 -16.88
CA LEU A 789 30.99 -2.60 -15.49
C LEU A 789 29.49 -2.73 -15.22
N PHE A 790 29.10 -3.57 -14.25
CA PHE A 790 27.70 -3.80 -13.86
C PHE A 790 27.34 -2.84 -12.73
N TRP A 791 26.31 -2.03 -12.93
CA TRP A 791 25.83 -1.11 -11.89
C TRP A 791 25.22 -1.89 -10.73
N TRP A 792 25.21 -1.31 -9.53
CA TRP A 792 24.62 -1.94 -8.34
C TRP A 792 23.76 -0.95 -7.56
N GLN A 793 22.80 -1.48 -6.81
CA GLN A 793 21.90 -0.71 -5.95
C GLN A 793 21.79 -1.37 -4.57
N VAL A 794 21.46 -0.56 -3.57
CA VAL A 794 21.07 -1.01 -2.24
C VAL A 794 19.59 -0.74 -2.05
N ALA A 795 18.91 -1.65 -1.37
CA ALA A 795 17.51 -1.51 -1.04
C ALA A 795 17.23 -1.87 0.41
N PHE A 796 16.44 -1.05 1.12
CA PHE A 796 15.78 -1.45 2.35
C PHE A 796 14.36 -1.88 2.03
N GLU A 797 13.97 -3.06 2.49
CA GLU A 797 12.64 -3.65 2.30
C GLU A 797 12.00 -3.94 3.65
N ALA A 798 10.83 -3.35 3.89
CA ALA A 798 9.93 -3.74 4.96
C ALA A 798 8.79 -4.60 4.39
N LEU A 799 8.67 -5.82 4.90
CA LEU A 799 7.61 -6.76 4.56
C LEU A 799 6.48 -6.65 5.57
N ARG A 800 5.24 -6.63 5.05
CA ARG A 800 4.02 -6.57 5.84
C ARG A 800 3.53 -7.98 6.23
N ASP A 801 4.42 -8.79 6.79
CA ASP A 801 4.09 -10.12 7.35
C ASP A 801 3.70 -10.07 8.85
N GLY A 802 3.52 -8.86 9.37
CA GLY A 802 2.85 -8.56 10.63
C GLY A 802 1.97 -7.31 10.47
N PHE A 803 0.88 -7.25 11.24
CA PHE A 803 -0.19 -6.26 11.03
C PHE A 803 -0.26 -5.17 12.12
N LEU A 804 0.62 -5.22 13.13
CA LEU A 804 0.57 -4.35 14.30
C LEU A 804 1.96 -3.95 14.81
N GLY A 805 2.33 -2.70 14.53
CA GLY A 805 3.40 -1.95 15.19
C GLY A 805 3.98 -0.86 14.28
N ASP A 806 5.16 -0.33 14.58
CA ASP A 806 5.90 0.67 13.81
C ASP A 806 7.35 0.22 13.50
N MET A 807 7.73 0.17 12.21
CA MET A 807 9.14 0.02 11.82
C MET A 807 9.71 1.38 11.45
N ALA A 808 10.90 1.70 11.97
CA ALA A 808 11.60 2.92 11.62
C ALA A 808 13.08 2.68 11.26
N LEU A 809 13.63 3.58 10.46
CA LEU A 809 15.00 3.65 10.00
C LEU A 809 15.53 5.08 10.15
N ASP A 810 16.78 5.20 10.59
CA ASP A 810 17.46 6.48 10.71
C ASP A 810 19.00 6.35 10.57
N ASP A 811 19.68 7.47 10.37
CA ASP A 811 21.15 7.60 10.44
C ASP A 811 21.94 6.57 9.60
N LEU A 812 21.67 6.54 8.30
CA LEU A 812 22.40 5.72 7.33
C LEU A 812 23.81 6.29 7.13
N THR A 813 24.83 5.46 7.28
CA THR A 813 26.24 5.87 7.22
C THR A 813 27.08 4.84 6.48
N VAL A 814 27.92 5.30 5.55
CA VAL A 814 28.85 4.46 4.79
C VAL A 814 30.29 4.84 5.11
N THR A 815 31.08 3.86 5.57
CA THR A 815 32.50 4.04 5.90
C THR A 815 33.38 3.10 5.08
N ALA A 816 34.63 3.49 4.82
CA ALA A 816 35.56 2.69 4.03
C ALA A 816 36.13 1.51 4.85
N GLY A 817 36.18 0.31 4.24
CA GLY A 817 36.65 -0.92 4.86
C GLY A 817 35.51 -1.89 5.23
N PRO A 818 35.81 -3.17 5.54
CA PRO A 818 34.80 -4.09 6.06
C PRO A 818 34.29 -3.65 7.43
N CYS A 819 33.07 -4.03 7.79
CA CYS A 819 32.59 -3.82 9.16
C CYS A 819 33.44 -4.65 10.14
N GLY A 820 33.62 -4.14 11.36
CA GLY A 820 34.26 -4.90 12.45
C GLY A 820 33.41 -6.09 12.91
N ALA A 821 33.82 -6.77 14.00
CA ALA A 821 33.05 -7.88 14.57
C ALA A 821 31.59 -7.47 14.81
N GLN A 822 30.64 -8.19 14.20
CA GLN A 822 29.23 -7.88 14.33
C GLN A 822 28.77 -8.13 15.78
N LEU A 823 28.18 -7.11 16.41
CA LEU A 823 27.61 -7.19 17.76
C LEU A 823 26.35 -8.05 17.82
N SER A 824 25.74 -8.38 16.68
CA SER A 824 24.58 -9.25 16.59
C SER A 824 24.66 -10.08 15.31
N CYS A 825 24.49 -11.38 15.43
CA CYS A 825 24.62 -12.35 14.35
C CYS A 825 23.56 -13.44 14.48
N SER A 826 22.62 -13.45 13.54
CA SER A 826 21.55 -14.45 13.46
C SER A 826 21.79 -15.50 12.38
N PHE A 827 22.98 -15.53 11.79
CA PHE A 827 23.38 -16.45 10.72
C PHE A 827 22.53 -16.46 9.43
N GLU A 828 21.49 -15.64 9.29
CA GLU A 828 20.61 -15.64 8.09
C GLU A 828 21.25 -15.11 6.81
N ALA A 829 22.22 -14.21 6.91
CA ALA A 829 22.90 -13.65 5.75
C ALA A 829 24.23 -14.36 5.45
N ASP A 830 25.06 -14.57 6.48
CA ASP A 830 26.37 -15.20 6.39
C ASP A 830 26.81 -15.75 7.77
N THR A 831 28.11 -16.05 7.94
CA THR A 831 28.69 -16.53 9.21
C THR A 831 29.21 -15.41 10.11
N CYS A 832 28.90 -14.14 9.82
CA CYS A 832 29.26 -12.97 10.62
C CYS A 832 30.76 -12.83 10.92
N GLY A 833 31.61 -13.36 10.04
CA GLY A 833 33.07 -13.37 10.22
C GLY A 833 33.59 -14.39 11.24
N LEU A 834 32.75 -15.32 11.72
CA LEU A 834 33.18 -16.43 12.57
C LEU A 834 33.95 -17.47 11.73
N GLU A 835 35.15 -17.83 12.20
CA GLU A 835 36.05 -18.77 11.53
C GLU A 835 36.08 -20.11 12.29
N ALA A 836 35.85 -21.20 11.56
CA ALA A 836 35.94 -22.55 12.09
C ALA A 836 37.38 -23.08 12.01
N SER A 837 37.88 -23.71 13.08
CA SER A 837 39.18 -24.36 13.11
C SER A 837 39.06 -25.83 13.52
N GLY A 838 39.66 -26.73 12.72
CA GLY A 838 39.63 -28.19 12.93
C GLY A 838 39.60 -29.01 11.64
N THR A 839 39.81 -30.34 11.74
CA THR A 839 39.70 -31.29 10.60
C THR A 839 38.27 -31.54 10.16
N GLN A 840 37.29 -31.19 10.99
CA GLN A 840 35.87 -31.14 10.68
C GLN A 840 35.37 -29.76 11.08
N THR A 841 34.47 -29.18 10.29
CA THR A 841 34.15 -27.76 10.37
C THR A 841 32.73 -27.54 10.82
N TRP A 842 32.50 -26.48 11.60
CA TRP A 842 31.17 -25.90 11.77
C TRP A 842 30.55 -25.63 10.40
N LEU A 843 29.25 -25.89 10.27
CA LEU A 843 28.49 -25.70 9.04
C LEU A 843 27.30 -24.80 9.30
N ARG A 844 27.11 -23.81 8.43
CA ARG A 844 25.87 -23.04 8.34
C ARG A 844 24.86 -23.85 7.53
N GLN A 845 23.70 -24.17 8.07
CA GLN A 845 22.70 -25.01 7.39
C GLN A 845 21.25 -24.59 7.66
N SER A 846 20.34 -25.02 6.79
CA SER A 846 18.89 -24.95 6.98
C SER A 846 18.26 -26.35 6.92
N SER A 847 17.20 -26.58 7.69
CA SER A 847 16.50 -27.87 7.76
C SER A 847 15.79 -28.22 6.43
N ALA A 848 15.27 -27.21 5.72
CA ALA A 848 14.58 -27.34 4.45
C ALA A 848 15.44 -27.94 3.31
N THR A 849 16.77 -27.84 3.39
CA THR A 849 17.69 -28.34 2.36
C THR A 849 18.14 -29.80 2.54
N GLY A 850 17.61 -30.50 3.57
CA GLY A 850 17.66 -31.98 3.65
C GLY A 850 18.89 -32.59 4.32
N SER A 851 19.56 -31.89 5.25
CA SER A 851 20.66 -32.42 6.07
C SER A 851 20.15 -33.15 7.34
N THR A 852 20.75 -34.28 7.71
CA THR A 852 20.21 -35.24 8.72
C THR A 852 20.62 -35.00 10.18
N ALA A 853 21.44 -33.99 10.50
CA ALA A 853 21.86 -33.71 11.88
C ALA A 853 21.77 -32.22 12.21
N GLY A 854 20.75 -31.83 12.99
CA GLY A 854 20.55 -30.47 13.49
C GLY A 854 19.11 -30.22 14.00
N PRO A 855 18.84 -29.03 14.55
CA PRO A 855 17.51 -28.54 14.89
C PRO A 855 16.52 -28.60 13.71
N ALA A 856 15.24 -28.86 14.00
CA ALA A 856 14.17 -28.93 13.00
C ALA A 856 13.80 -27.55 12.43
N ASP A 857 13.79 -26.55 13.30
CA ASP A 857 13.49 -25.16 12.99
C ASP A 857 14.61 -24.27 13.51
N ASP A 858 14.93 -23.26 12.72
CA ASP A 858 15.84 -22.17 13.07
C ASP A 858 15.23 -21.26 14.15
N HIS A 859 16.04 -20.76 15.09
CA HIS A 859 15.50 -19.96 16.20
C HIS A 859 15.11 -18.56 15.74
N THR A 860 15.95 -17.92 14.92
CA THR A 860 15.72 -16.56 14.40
C THR A 860 14.39 -16.43 13.65
N THR A 861 14.12 -17.36 12.73
CA THR A 861 12.96 -17.31 11.83
C THR A 861 11.76 -18.12 12.34
N GLY A 862 12.00 -19.09 13.22
CA GLY A 862 11.01 -20.07 13.67
C GLY A 862 10.57 -21.02 12.55
N THR A 863 11.40 -21.20 11.52
CA THR A 863 11.06 -22.00 10.33
C THR A 863 12.17 -22.96 9.95
N ALA A 864 11.82 -24.03 9.24
CA ALA A 864 12.81 -24.94 8.66
C ALA A 864 13.70 -24.29 7.58
N SER A 865 13.32 -23.15 7.02
CA SER A 865 14.08 -22.42 5.99
C SER A 865 15.17 -21.50 6.53
N GLY A 866 15.14 -21.13 7.82
CA GLY A 866 16.17 -20.32 8.45
C GLY A 866 17.50 -21.05 8.61
N HIS A 867 18.54 -20.32 9.01
CA HIS A 867 19.91 -20.79 9.04
C HIS A 867 20.58 -20.59 10.40
N TYR A 868 21.18 -21.67 10.88
CA TYR A 868 21.96 -21.70 12.12
C TYR A 868 23.33 -22.36 11.89
N MET A 869 24.21 -22.25 12.89
CA MET A 869 25.52 -22.92 12.89
C MET A 869 25.44 -24.26 13.61
N VAL A 870 25.94 -25.33 13.00
CA VAL A 870 25.91 -26.68 13.59
C VAL A 870 27.25 -27.40 13.47
N VAL A 871 27.49 -28.31 14.40
CA VAL A 871 28.52 -29.35 14.29
C VAL A 871 27.92 -30.71 14.66
N SER A 872 28.17 -31.73 13.83
CA SER A 872 27.78 -33.10 14.16
C SER A 872 28.79 -33.73 15.11
N THR A 873 28.30 -34.22 16.25
CA THR A 873 29.09 -34.93 17.27
C THR A 873 28.97 -36.46 17.15
N SER A 874 28.55 -36.93 15.97
CA SER A 874 28.42 -38.35 15.64
C SER A 874 29.79 -39.05 15.56
N ARG A 875 29.87 -40.36 15.83
CA ARG A 875 31.12 -41.15 15.77
C ARG A 875 31.92 -41.02 14.47
N GLY A 876 31.24 -40.82 13.34
CA GLY A 876 31.86 -40.65 12.03
C GLY A 876 32.24 -39.19 11.73
N SER A 877 31.58 -38.24 12.38
CA SER A 877 31.96 -36.83 12.41
C SER A 877 32.92 -36.64 13.59
N LEU A 878 32.54 -36.04 14.72
CA LEU A 878 33.47 -35.70 15.80
C LEU A 878 33.60 -36.85 16.84
N PRO A 879 34.68 -37.66 16.84
CA PRO A 879 34.86 -38.77 17.78
C PRO A 879 35.09 -38.27 19.20
N SER A 880 34.96 -39.19 20.18
CA SER A 880 35.14 -38.86 21.60
C SER A 880 36.49 -38.19 21.88
N GLY A 881 36.46 -36.98 22.45
CA GLY A 881 37.64 -36.21 22.85
C GLY A 881 38.28 -35.34 21.75
N GLN A 882 37.75 -35.33 20.52
CA GLN A 882 38.14 -34.33 19.52
C GLN A 882 37.45 -32.99 19.78
N ILE A 883 38.17 -31.92 19.44
CA ILE A 883 37.77 -30.54 19.68
C ILE A 883 37.62 -29.83 18.34
N VAL A 884 36.56 -29.06 18.22
CA VAL A 884 36.32 -28.13 17.11
C VAL A 884 36.00 -26.76 17.70
N THR A 885 36.58 -25.71 17.12
CA THR A 885 36.37 -24.34 17.58
C THR A 885 35.73 -23.45 16.51
N LEU A 886 34.92 -22.50 16.96
CA LEU A 886 34.39 -21.39 16.17
C LEU A 886 34.80 -20.09 16.85
N THR A 887 35.61 -19.27 16.18
CA THR A 887 36.22 -18.07 16.76
C THR A 887 35.74 -16.81 16.06
N SER A 888 35.38 -15.78 16.83
CA SER A 888 34.93 -14.49 16.29
C SER A 888 36.09 -13.60 15.83
N GLN A 889 35.75 -12.56 15.08
CA GLN A 889 36.64 -11.40 14.95
C GLN A 889 36.79 -10.65 16.30
N PRO A 890 37.85 -9.85 16.49
CA PRO A 890 38.05 -9.08 17.71
C PRO A 890 36.92 -8.05 17.92
N TYR A 891 36.26 -8.11 19.07
CA TYR A 891 35.35 -7.08 19.56
C TYR A 891 36.13 -5.94 20.20
N GLN A 892 35.74 -4.71 19.93
CA GLN A 892 36.26 -3.53 20.62
C GLN A 892 35.36 -3.22 21.83
N PRO A 893 35.91 -3.13 23.06
CA PRO A 893 35.10 -2.86 24.24
C PRO A 893 34.60 -1.41 24.26
N SER A 894 33.29 -1.21 24.20
CA SER A 894 32.62 0.09 24.38
C SER A 894 32.33 0.41 25.85
N ALA A 895 32.32 -0.62 26.72
CA ALA A 895 32.13 -0.50 28.16
C ALA A 895 33.07 -1.46 28.92
N PRO A 896 33.41 -1.17 30.20
CA PRO A 896 34.27 -2.03 31.02
C PRO A 896 33.63 -3.39 31.37
N THR A 897 32.32 -3.49 31.22
CA THR A 897 31.53 -4.71 31.37
C THR A 897 30.67 -4.87 30.12
N GLN A 898 30.62 -6.08 29.56
CA GLN A 898 29.77 -6.42 28.40
C GLN A 898 29.07 -7.75 28.65
N CYS A 899 27.92 -7.97 28.01
CA CYS A 899 27.14 -9.20 28.09
C CYS A 899 27.17 -9.94 26.75
N LEU A 900 27.65 -11.18 26.78
CA LEU A 900 27.63 -12.08 25.62
C LEU A 900 26.43 -13.01 25.75
N ALA A 901 25.43 -12.89 24.88
CA ALA A 901 24.25 -13.75 24.81
C ALA A 901 24.22 -14.58 23.51
N PHE A 902 23.68 -15.79 23.57
CA PHE A 902 23.52 -16.68 22.40
C PHE A 902 22.52 -17.80 22.68
N TRP A 903 21.94 -18.34 21.61
CA TRP A 903 21.10 -19.53 21.66
C TRP A 903 21.89 -20.78 21.26
N TYR A 904 21.61 -21.90 21.93
CA TYR A 904 22.28 -23.15 21.67
C TYR A 904 21.34 -24.35 21.82
N GLN A 905 21.62 -25.43 21.09
CA GLN A 905 20.88 -26.68 21.21
C GLN A 905 21.84 -27.87 21.17
N LEU A 906 21.65 -28.83 22.09
CA LEU A 906 22.35 -30.12 22.08
C LEU A 906 21.34 -31.23 21.84
N SER A 907 21.69 -32.23 21.04
CA SER A 907 20.82 -33.36 20.70
C SER A 907 20.36 -34.16 21.94
N ALA A 908 19.07 -34.48 22.07
CA ALA A 908 18.56 -35.33 23.15
C ALA A 908 18.92 -36.82 22.98
N GLY A 909 19.11 -37.53 24.11
CA GLY A 909 19.09 -39.00 24.15
C GLY A 909 20.40 -39.73 23.82
N THR A 910 21.46 -39.03 23.43
CA THR A 910 22.83 -39.58 23.27
C THR A 910 23.85 -38.63 23.91
N PRO A 911 25.08 -39.06 24.28
CA PRO A 911 26.07 -38.11 24.75
C PRO A 911 26.45 -37.17 23.60
N ALA A 912 25.87 -35.95 23.63
CA ALA A 912 25.91 -34.96 22.56
C ALA A 912 27.24 -34.20 22.45
N GLY A 913 28.16 -34.42 23.39
CA GLY A 913 29.37 -33.61 23.53
C GLY A 913 29.21 -32.52 24.60
N SER A 914 30.22 -31.68 24.76
CA SER A 914 30.17 -30.51 25.65
C SER A 914 30.52 -29.23 24.90
N LEU A 915 29.72 -28.19 25.09
CA LEU A 915 29.99 -26.83 24.62
C LEU A 915 30.70 -26.04 25.73
N SER A 916 31.89 -25.54 25.47
CA SER A 916 32.62 -24.59 26.31
C SER A 916 32.77 -23.26 25.59
N VAL A 917 32.62 -22.16 26.30
CA VAL A 917 32.83 -20.80 25.75
C VAL A 917 34.04 -20.19 26.42
N PHE A 918 34.96 -19.70 25.61
CA PHE A 918 36.18 -19.04 26.02
C PHE A 918 36.18 -17.59 25.55
N MET A 919 36.73 -16.72 26.37
CA MET A 919 37.06 -15.35 26.00
C MET A 919 38.59 -15.25 25.90
N GLU A 920 39.08 -14.77 24.76
CA GLU A 920 40.51 -14.57 24.51
C GLU A 920 40.83 -13.07 24.54
N GLU A 921 41.77 -12.67 25.39
CA GLU A 921 42.24 -11.29 25.48
C GLU A 921 43.77 -11.28 25.43
N SER A 922 44.35 -10.54 24.46
CA SER A 922 45.81 -10.46 24.28
C SER A 922 46.53 -11.83 24.21
N GLY A 923 45.86 -12.86 23.69
CA GLY A 923 46.38 -14.24 23.59
C GLY A 923 46.20 -15.09 24.86
N VAL A 924 45.48 -14.59 25.87
CA VAL A 924 45.13 -15.34 27.09
C VAL A 924 43.67 -15.78 27.00
N GLU A 925 43.44 -17.09 26.97
CA GLU A 925 42.09 -17.67 26.97
C GLU A 925 41.59 -17.90 28.41
N ARG A 926 40.38 -17.42 28.69
CA ARG A 926 39.64 -17.70 29.93
C ARG A 926 38.34 -18.43 29.61
N LYS A 927 38.11 -19.58 30.25
CA LYS A 927 36.83 -20.30 30.13
C LYS A 927 35.76 -19.55 30.92
N VAL A 928 34.70 -19.13 30.25
CA VAL A 928 33.61 -18.35 30.86
C VAL A 928 32.33 -19.17 31.06
N MET A 929 32.13 -20.23 30.26
CA MET A 929 30.97 -21.13 30.38
C MET A 929 31.32 -22.56 29.94
N SER A 930 30.66 -23.57 30.51
CA SER A 930 30.73 -24.96 30.04
C SER A 930 29.42 -25.71 30.32
N VAL A 931 28.87 -26.37 29.30
CA VAL A 931 27.66 -27.21 29.35
C VAL A 931 27.96 -28.57 28.73
N SER A 932 27.53 -29.65 29.40
CA SER A 932 27.83 -31.03 28.96
C SER A 932 26.61 -31.96 28.87
N THR A 933 25.44 -31.57 29.39
CA THR A 933 24.22 -32.38 29.33
C THR A 933 22.97 -31.51 29.49
N THR A 934 22.12 -31.44 28.46
CA THR A 934 20.76 -30.88 28.56
C THR A 934 19.72 -31.97 28.21
N LYS A 935 18.57 -31.96 28.88
CA LYS A 935 17.47 -32.87 28.61
C LYS A 935 16.43 -32.16 27.74
N GLY A 936 16.42 -32.41 26.43
CA GLY A 936 15.36 -31.96 25.52
C GLY A 936 15.88 -31.51 24.15
N ASP A 937 14.97 -31.42 23.18
CA ASP A 937 15.24 -30.96 21.80
C ASP A 937 14.77 -29.50 21.58
N ALA A 938 14.94 -28.63 22.58
CA ALA A 938 14.58 -27.22 22.51
C ALA A 938 15.82 -26.32 22.46
N TRP A 939 15.67 -25.12 21.87
CA TRP A 939 16.69 -24.07 21.94
C TRP A 939 16.83 -23.53 23.37
N HIS A 940 18.07 -23.34 23.81
CA HIS A 940 18.41 -22.82 25.13
C HIS A 940 19.13 -21.48 25.02
N HIS A 941 18.70 -20.49 25.79
CA HIS A 941 19.36 -19.19 25.88
C HIS A 941 20.47 -19.21 26.94
N SER A 942 21.66 -18.71 26.59
CA SER A 942 22.77 -18.50 27.52
C SER A 942 23.27 -17.07 27.42
N HIS A 943 23.68 -16.51 28.55
CA HIS A 943 24.38 -15.24 28.57
C HIS A 943 25.53 -15.28 29.58
N VAL A 944 26.58 -14.50 29.34
CA VAL A 944 27.79 -14.48 30.15
C VAL A 944 28.36 -13.06 30.24
N THR A 945 28.52 -12.56 31.46
CA THR A 945 29.16 -11.26 31.68
C THR A 945 30.66 -11.37 31.45
N VAL A 946 31.16 -10.54 30.54
CA VAL A 946 32.59 -10.38 30.27
C VAL A 946 33.09 -9.01 30.72
N GLN A 947 34.38 -8.94 31.03
CA GLN A 947 35.08 -7.74 31.52
C GLN A 947 36.38 -7.66 30.74
N PRO A 948 36.35 -7.13 29.51
CA PRO A 948 37.52 -6.91 28.68
C PRO A 948 38.17 -5.54 28.97
N ASP A 949 39.50 -5.50 29.07
CA ASP A 949 40.28 -4.25 29.14
C ASP A 949 40.78 -3.80 27.75
N ARG A 950 40.80 -4.71 26.77
CA ARG A 950 41.24 -4.52 25.40
C ARG A 950 40.38 -5.31 24.41
N ASP A 951 40.73 -5.24 23.13
CA ASP A 951 40.14 -6.05 22.08
C ASP A 951 40.13 -7.54 22.46
N TRP A 952 38.97 -8.17 22.38
CA TRP A 952 38.75 -9.54 22.84
C TRP A 952 38.01 -10.39 21.80
N LYS A 953 38.19 -11.70 21.84
CA LYS A 953 37.48 -12.65 20.96
C LYS A 953 36.69 -13.66 21.77
N VAL A 954 35.60 -14.18 21.19
CA VAL A 954 34.91 -15.35 21.73
C VAL A 954 35.26 -16.59 20.92
N THR A 955 35.53 -17.69 21.62
CA THR A 955 35.77 -19.01 21.02
C THR A 955 34.77 -20.01 21.59
N PHE A 956 33.92 -20.58 20.73
CA PHE A 956 33.02 -21.68 21.05
C PHE A 956 33.73 -23.00 20.76
N GLU A 957 33.98 -23.76 21.81
CA GLU A 957 34.66 -25.06 21.77
C GLU A 957 33.64 -26.19 21.95
N VAL A 958 33.58 -27.12 21.01
CA VAL A 958 32.77 -28.33 21.13
C VAL A 958 33.69 -29.54 21.26
N VAL A 959 33.50 -30.30 22.34
CA VAL A 959 34.16 -31.59 22.57
C VAL A 959 33.20 -32.71 22.19
N GLY A 960 33.55 -33.52 21.19
CA GLY A 960 32.74 -34.66 20.76
C GLY A 960 32.68 -35.72 21.86
N ALA A 961 31.50 -36.31 22.07
CA ALA A 961 31.34 -37.45 22.98
C ALA A 961 31.11 -38.80 22.26
N GLY A 962 31.11 -38.80 20.92
CA GLY A 962 31.06 -40.02 20.10
C GLY A 962 29.71 -40.77 20.15
N GLY A 963 28.61 -40.02 20.27
CA GLY A 963 27.24 -40.56 20.16
C GLY A 963 26.86 -40.93 18.73
N ASP A 964 25.70 -41.57 18.55
CA ASP A 964 25.09 -41.80 17.22
C ASP A 964 24.06 -40.68 16.98
N HIS A 965 24.16 -39.95 15.86
CA HIS A 965 23.29 -38.80 15.51
C HIS A 965 23.34 -37.58 16.45
N GLY A 966 24.41 -37.42 17.23
CA GLY A 966 24.60 -36.24 18.08
C GLY A 966 24.94 -34.97 17.30
N TYR A 967 24.51 -33.81 17.81
CA TYR A 967 24.89 -32.49 17.29
C TYR A 967 24.91 -31.42 18.40
N VAL A 968 25.64 -30.34 18.11
CA VAL A 968 25.60 -29.06 18.85
C VAL A 968 25.31 -27.95 17.84
N ALA A 969 24.30 -27.13 18.10
CA ALA A 969 23.93 -25.99 17.28
C ALA A 969 24.02 -24.67 18.06
N LEU A 970 24.31 -23.58 17.35
CA LEU A 970 24.37 -22.20 17.83
C LEU A 970 23.54 -21.31 16.91
N ASP A 971 22.83 -20.37 17.50
CA ASP A 971 22.06 -19.35 16.80
C ASP A 971 22.04 -18.03 17.60
N ASP A 972 21.69 -16.92 16.95
CA ASP A 972 21.44 -15.62 17.58
C ASP A 972 22.51 -15.13 18.59
N LEU A 973 23.75 -14.96 18.11
CA LEU A 973 24.85 -14.40 18.91
C LEU A 973 24.69 -12.89 19.09
N HIS A 974 24.73 -12.39 20.31
CA HIS A 974 24.64 -10.97 20.64
C HIS A 974 25.64 -10.53 21.71
N VAL A 975 26.21 -9.34 21.53
CA VAL A 975 27.08 -8.66 22.51
C VAL A 975 26.49 -7.28 22.80
N SER A 976 26.19 -7.02 24.07
CA SER A 976 25.67 -5.74 24.55
C SER A 976 26.53 -5.17 25.68
N ASP A 977 26.41 -3.86 25.94
CA ASP A 977 27.15 -3.21 27.02
C ASP A 977 26.48 -3.41 28.39
N GLY A 978 27.33 -3.51 29.43
CA GLY A 978 26.95 -3.75 30.82
C GLY A 978 26.96 -5.22 31.23
N ALA A 979 26.67 -5.50 32.50
CA ALA A 979 26.58 -6.86 33.01
C ALA A 979 25.29 -7.55 32.51
N CYS A 980 25.35 -8.87 32.32
CA CYS A 980 24.16 -9.66 32.02
C CYS A 980 23.20 -9.72 33.24
N PRO A 981 21.87 -9.73 33.00
CA PRO A 981 20.88 -9.92 34.05
C PRO A 981 21.04 -11.26 34.78
N GLU A 982 20.64 -11.33 36.06
CA GLU A 982 20.56 -12.60 36.79
C GLU A 982 19.51 -13.55 36.17
N PRO A 983 19.65 -14.89 36.28
CA PRO A 983 18.73 -15.84 35.65
C PRO A 983 17.26 -15.58 36.00
N ALA A 984 16.41 -15.51 34.98
CA ALA A 984 14.98 -15.18 35.10
C ALA A 984 14.67 -13.86 35.83
N SER A 985 15.64 -12.96 35.97
CA SER A 985 15.44 -11.58 36.43
C SER A 985 15.53 -10.62 35.25
N CYS A 986 14.66 -9.62 35.20
CA CYS A 986 14.63 -8.63 34.14
C CYS A 986 13.98 -7.34 34.63
N ASP A 987 14.71 -6.24 34.47
CA ASP A 987 14.23 -4.86 34.65
C ASP A 987 13.76 -4.24 33.32
N PHE A 988 13.87 -4.98 32.21
CA PHE A 988 13.43 -4.58 30.87
C PHE A 988 14.08 -3.30 30.30
N GLU A 989 15.10 -2.72 30.93
CA GLU A 989 15.63 -1.41 30.50
C GLU A 989 16.49 -1.45 29.22
N ARG A 990 16.99 -2.64 28.84
CA ARG A 990 17.84 -2.80 27.65
C ARG A 990 17.26 -3.76 26.61
N ASP A 991 16.62 -4.84 27.05
CA ASP A 991 16.07 -5.89 26.22
C ASP A 991 15.01 -6.71 26.99
N MET A 992 14.50 -7.79 26.39
CA MET A 992 13.61 -8.76 27.06
C MET A 992 14.37 -9.72 27.98
N CYS A 993 15.65 -9.49 28.25
CA CYS A 993 16.55 -10.36 28.98
C CYS A 993 16.52 -11.80 28.44
N SER A 994 16.11 -12.76 29.26
CA SER A 994 15.89 -14.16 28.86
C SER A 994 14.42 -14.55 28.81
N TRP A 995 13.52 -13.56 28.75
CA TRP A 995 12.10 -13.77 28.56
C TRP A 995 11.76 -13.75 27.08
N SER A 996 10.94 -14.69 26.65
CA SER A 996 10.51 -14.79 25.25
C SER A 996 9.04 -15.16 25.19
N SER A 997 8.35 -14.74 24.14
CA SER A 997 6.99 -15.21 23.88
C SER A 997 7.08 -16.41 22.93
N PRO A 998 6.53 -17.58 23.31
CA PRO A 998 6.66 -18.80 22.52
C PRO A 998 5.98 -18.63 21.16
N SER A 999 6.67 -19.02 20.10
CA SER A 999 6.23 -18.99 18.71
C SER A 999 5.49 -20.28 18.31
N ASP A 1000 4.52 -20.77 19.10
CA ASP A 1000 3.77 -21.98 18.72
C ASP A 1000 2.85 -21.69 17.52
N PRO A 1001 3.01 -22.38 16.37
CA PRO A 1001 2.18 -22.20 15.18
C PRO A 1001 0.69 -22.55 15.36
N ARG A 1002 0.32 -23.23 16.45
CA ARG A 1002 -1.04 -23.79 16.64
C ARG A 1002 -1.98 -22.92 17.49
N LEU A 1003 -1.46 -21.90 18.15
CA LEU A 1003 -2.24 -20.95 18.95
C LEU A 1003 -2.16 -19.61 18.23
N HIS A 1004 -3.32 -19.05 17.85
CA HIS A 1004 -3.42 -17.72 17.23
C HIS A 1004 -2.48 -16.74 17.94
N ARG A 1005 -1.46 -16.25 17.22
CA ARG A 1005 -0.16 -15.79 17.75
C ARG A 1005 -0.19 -14.36 18.29
N PHE A 1006 0.02 -14.18 19.59
CA PHE A 1006 0.12 -12.86 20.22
C PHE A 1006 1.37 -12.76 21.09
N ALA A 1007 2.33 -11.97 20.64
CA ALA A 1007 3.58 -11.73 21.37
C ALA A 1007 3.40 -10.59 22.38
N TRP A 1008 4.08 -10.72 23.52
CA TRP A 1008 4.26 -9.60 24.45
C TRP A 1008 5.18 -8.55 23.82
N GLY A 1009 4.77 -7.28 23.88
CA GLY A 1009 5.52 -6.15 23.36
C GLY A 1009 6.44 -5.54 24.42
N TRP A 1010 7.61 -5.06 24.01
CA TRP A 1010 8.54 -4.32 24.85
C TRP A 1010 8.45 -2.82 24.55
N LYS A 1011 8.22 -1.98 25.57
CA LYS A 1011 7.77 -0.58 25.39
C LYS A 1011 8.30 0.33 26.49
N SER A 1012 8.59 1.60 26.16
CA SER A 1012 8.81 2.66 27.14
C SER A 1012 7.54 3.42 27.53
N GLY A 1013 7.62 4.22 28.60
CA GLY A 1013 6.54 5.13 29.03
C GLY A 1013 6.17 6.23 28.03
N VAL A 1014 6.93 6.40 26.95
CA VAL A 1014 6.64 7.35 25.86
C VAL A 1014 5.32 6.95 25.17
N PRO A 1015 4.33 7.85 25.04
CA PRO A 1015 3.03 7.51 24.47
C PRO A 1015 3.15 7.22 22.96
N LEU A 1016 3.16 5.95 22.58
CA LEU A 1016 2.64 5.55 21.27
C LEU A 1016 1.12 5.62 21.36
N ALA A 1017 0.51 6.54 20.60
CA ALA A 1017 -0.93 6.86 20.68
C ALA A 1017 -1.85 5.64 20.46
N LYS A 1018 -1.30 4.54 19.96
CA LYS A 1018 -2.00 3.33 19.53
C LYS A 1018 -2.08 2.22 20.59
N TYR A 1019 -1.26 2.25 21.64
CA TYR A 1019 -1.20 1.20 22.67
C TYR A 1019 -1.23 1.81 24.09
N PRO A 1020 -2.41 1.89 24.74
CA PRO A 1020 -2.51 2.41 26.09
C PRO A 1020 -1.68 1.57 27.06
N GLY A 1021 -1.10 2.18 28.10
CA GLY A 1021 -0.30 1.50 29.11
C GLY A 1021 0.24 2.50 30.14
N PRO A 1022 0.97 2.04 31.17
CA PRO A 1022 1.63 2.94 32.14
C PRO A 1022 2.45 4.04 31.44
N GLU A 1023 2.22 5.30 31.80
CA GLU A 1023 3.01 6.42 31.27
C GLU A 1023 4.45 6.43 31.82
N GLN A 1024 4.71 5.71 32.90
CA GLN A 1024 6.02 5.61 33.53
C GLN A 1024 6.30 4.14 33.85
N ASP A 1025 7.52 3.70 33.57
CA ASP A 1025 8.03 2.41 34.04
C ASP A 1025 8.10 2.37 35.58
N HIS A 1026 8.38 1.21 36.16
CA HIS A 1026 8.62 1.09 37.60
C HIS A 1026 10.11 1.28 37.99
N THR A 1027 11.04 0.72 37.23
CA THR A 1027 12.50 0.71 37.49
C THR A 1027 13.11 2.12 37.66
N LEU A 1028 12.97 2.99 36.66
CA LEU A 1028 13.43 4.38 36.63
C LEU A 1028 12.34 5.35 37.10
N GLY A 1029 11.07 4.98 37.00
CA GLY A 1029 9.95 5.88 37.33
C GLY A 1029 9.87 7.08 36.37
N THR A 1030 10.31 6.88 35.13
CA THR A 1030 10.35 7.94 34.11
C THR A 1030 9.57 7.52 32.86
N ARG A 1031 9.42 8.44 31.92
CA ARG A 1031 8.84 8.11 30.60
C ARG A 1031 9.83 7.36 29.71
N ASP A 1032 11.12 7.42 30.05
CA ASP A 1032 12.21 6.87 29.25
C ASP A 1032 12.56 5.44 29.64
N GLY A 1033 12.10 4.94 30.80
CA GLY A 1033 12.30 3.54 31.16
C GLY A 1033 11.24 2.64 30.55
N HIS A 1034 11.48 1.33 30.68
CA HIS A 1034 10.88 0.31 29.83
C HIS A 1034 10.21 -0.79 30.62
N TYR A 1035 9.19 -1.38 30.03
CA TYR A 1035 8.46 -2.50 30.60
C TYR A 1035 7.93 -3.41 29.50
N VAL A 1036 7.60 -4.65 29.86
CA VAL A 1036 6.90 -5.56 28.94
C VAL A 1036 5.40 -5.39 29.09
N HIS A 1037 4.68 -5.37 27.97
CA HIS A 1037 3.24 -5.17 27.95
C HIS A 1037 2.54 -6.07 26.96
N PHE A 1038 1.26 -6.24 27.19
CA PHE A 1038 0.38 -6.99 26.34
C PHE A 1038 -0.95 -6.26 26.24
N ASP A 1039 -1.33 -5.91 25.02
CA ASP A 1039 -2.62 -5.32 24.72
C ASP A 1039 -3.63 -6.44 24.46
N THR A 1040 -4.66 -6.50 25.31
CA THR A 1040 -5.69 -7.53 25.23
C THR A 1040 -6.63 -7.36 24.05
N SER A 1041 -6.66 -6.19 23.40
CA SER A 1041 -7.44 -5.96 22.17
C SER A 1041 -6.94 -6.78 20.99
N VAL A 1042 -5.65 -7.14 21.00
CA VAL A 1042 -5.01 -7.94 19.96
C VAL A 1042 -5.58 -9.36 19.94
N LEU A 1043 -6.03 -9.89 21.09
CA LEU A 1043 -6.33 -11.29 21.30
C LEU A 1043 -7.53 -11.90 20.52
N GLY A 1044 -8.19 -11.31 19.50
CA GLY A 1044 -9.24 -11.92 18.63
C GLY A 1044 -10.28 -12.98 19.14
N VAL A 1045 -11.36 -13.23 18.38
CA VAL A 1045 -12.43 -14.20 18.75
C VAL A 1045 -11.95 -15.66 18.98
N GLY A 1046 -10.72 -16.01 18.57
CA GLY A 1046 -10.08 -17.32 18.77
C GLY A 1046 -8.82 -17.32 19.67
N GLY A 1047 -8.33 -16.15 20.10
CA GLY A 1047 -7.17 -16.04 20.99
C GLY A 1047 -7.63 -16.14 22.44
N THR A 1048 -7.28 -17.25 23.09
CA THR A 1048 -7.67 -17.48 24.49
C THR A 1048 -6.55 -17.17 25.48
N THR A 1049 -5.29 -17.20 25.04
CA THR A 1049 -4.13 -17.00 25.90
C THR A 1049 -2.96 -16.30 25.22
N ALA A 1050 -2.16 -15.57 26.00
CA ALA A 1050 -0.84 -15.07 25.61
C ALA A 1050 0.18 -15.41 26.69
N GLN A 1051 1.39 -15.85 26.30
CA GLN A 1051 2.40 -16.39 27.22
C GLN A 1051 3.74 -15.64 27.09
N LEU A 1052 4.39 -15.43 28.23
CA LEU A 1052 5.76 -14.93 28.34
C LEU A 1052 6.54 -15.95 29.19
N GLU A 1053 7.55 -16.57 28.59
CA GLU A 1053 8.31 -17.68 29.14
C GLU A 1053 9.74 -17.27 29.51
N SER A 1054 10.21 -17.71 30.67
CA SER A 1054 11.60 -17.54 31.08
C SER A 1054 12.52 -18.57 30.42
N GLN A 1055 13.83 -18.35 30.50
CA GLN A 1055 14.82 -19.43 30.34
C GLN A 1055 14.51 -20.64 31.26
N ARG A 1056 15.00 -21.82 30.88
CA ARG A 1056 14.93 -23.02 31.71
C ARG A 1056 15.83 -22.85 32.94
N LEU A 1057 15.25 -23.01 34.13
CA LEU A 1057 15.91 -22.88 35.42
C LEU A 1057 16.18 -24.25 36.05
N PRO A 1058 17.30 -24.42 36.78
CA PRO A 1058 17.61 -25.66 37.49
C PRO A 1058 16.61 -25.95 38.61
N ALA A 1059 16.59 -27.19 39.11
CA ALA A 1059 15.73 -27.58 40.22
C ALA A 1059 15.90 -26.67 41.44
N ALA A 1060 14.79 -26.23 42.02
CA ALA A 1060 14.75 -25.26 43.11
C ALA A 1060 13.92 -25.80 44.28
N THR A 1061 14.51 -25.88 45.47
CA THR A 1061 13.84 -26.35 46.69
C THR A 1061 13.23 -25.21 47.50
N ASP A 1062 13.87 -24.03 47.50
CA ASP A 1062 13.39 -22.81 48.15
C ASP A 1062 13.85 -21.58 47.34
N SER A 1063 12.93 -20.96 46.61
CA SER A 1063 13.20 -19.80 45.75
C SER A 1063 12.01 -18.86 45.74
N CYS A 1064 12.27 -17.59 45.42
CA CYS A 1064 11.24 -16.55 45.41
C CYS A 1064 11.26 -15.79 44.09
N LEU A 1065 10.09 -15.65 43.48
CA LEU A 1065 9.85 -14.77 42.34
C LEU A 1065 9.15 -13.50 42.84
N ARG A 1066 9.74 -12.34 42.60
CA ARG A 1066 9.12 -11.03 42.84
C ARG A 1066 8.95 -10.33 41.49
N PHE A 1067 7.84 -9.63 41.29
CA PHE A 1067 7.60 -8.87 40.07
C PHE A 1067 6.59 -7.76 40.32
N TRP A 1068 6.63 -6.73 39.48
CA TRP A 1068 5.63 -5.67 39.43
C TRP A 1068 4.72 -5.88 38.23
N TYR A 1069 3.43 -5.56 38.41
CA TYR A 1069 2.44 -5.66 37.36
C TYR A 1069 1.45 -4.51 37.41
N HIS A 1070 0.94 -4.15 36.23
CA HIS A 1070 -0.12 -3.17 36.05
C HIS A 1070 -1.21 -3.78 35.15
N MET A 1071 -2.48 -3.52 35.47
CA MET A 1071 -3.61 -3.95 34.65
C MET A 1071 -4.60 -2.80 34.51
N ASP A 1072 -4.97 -2.45 33.28
CA ASP A 1072 -6.03 -1.47 32.98
C ASP A 1072 -7.14 -2.16 32.20
N ILE A 1073 -7.89 -3.03 32.89
CA ILE A 1073 -9.03 -3.76 32.31
C ILE A 1073 -10.33 -3.20 32.91
N PRO A 1074 -11.28 -2.67 32.11
CA PRO A 1074 -12.54 -2.14 32.61
C PRO A 1074 -13.37 -3.19 33.35
N GLU A 1075 -13.96 -2.82 34.50
CA GLU A 1075 -14.68 -3.76 35.38
C GLU A 1075 -15.87 -4.47 34.70
N HIS A 1076 -16.50 -3.85 33.71
CA HIS A 1076 -17.61 -4.42 32.94
C HIS A 1076 -17.16 -5.45 31.88
N LEU A 1077 -15.85 -5.58 31.65
CA LEU A 1077 -15.19 -6.52 30.75
C LEU A 1077 -14.24 -7.46 31.51
N SER A 1078 -14.36 -7.61 32.84
CA SER A 1078 -13.40 -8.27 33.75
C SER A 1078 -13.19 -9.80 33.62
N CYS A 1079 -13.34 -10.39 32.43
CA CYS A 1079 -13.19 -11.84 32.20
C CYS A 1079 -11.73 -12.31 31.95
N GLY A 1080 -10.73 -11.44 32.15
CA GLY A 1080 -9.30 -11.73 31.96
C GLY A 1080 -8.59 -12.11 33.27
N GLU A 1081 -7.62 -13.02 33.25
CA GLU A 1081 -6.84 -13.44 34.43
C GLU A 1081 -5.35 -13.55 34.07
N LEU A 1082 -4.48 -12.88 34.85
CA LEU A 1082 -3.02 -13.03 34.78
C LEU A 1082 -2.59 -14.14 35.74
N ARG A 1083 -1.85 -15.13 35.23
CA ARG A 1083 -1.38 -16.32 35.96
C ARG A 1083 0.13 -16.44 35.89
N VAL A 1084 0.74 -16.92 36.96
CA VAL A 1084 2.12 -17.41 36.96
C VAL A 1084 2.07 -18.93 37.06
N MET A 1085 2.71 -19.59 36.11
CA MET A 1085 2.77 -21.04 36.02
C MET A 1085 4.21 -21.52 36.01
N LEU A 1086 4.41 -22.75 36.49
CA LEU A 1086 5.67 -23.46 36.44
C LEU A 1086 5.50 -24.67 35.53
N GLN A 1087 6.27 -24.70 34.44
CA GLN A 1087 6.28 -25.82 33.49
C GLN A 1087 7.52 -26.68 33.76
N SER A 1088 7.31 -27.97 34.00
CA SER A 1088 8.39 -28.95 34.23
C SER A 1088 8.09 -30.25 33.48
N ALA A 1089 9.03 -31.21 33.49
CA ALA A 1089 8.78 -32.54 32.93
C ALA A 1089 7.61 -33.29 33.60
N ALA A 1090 7.20 -32.88 34.81
CA ALA A 1090 6.03 -33.42 35.52
C ALA A 1090 4.69 -32.78 35.08
N GLY A 1091 4.72 -31.80 34.17
CA GLY A 1091 3.56 -31.03 33.72
C GLY A 1091 3.61 -29.56 34.12
N GLN A 1092 2.54 -28.84 33.81
CA GLN A 1092 2.34 -27.42 34.09
C GLN A 1092 1.48 -27.24 35.35
N ARG A 1093 1.87 -26.33 36.24
CA ARG A 1093 1.10 -25.99 37.45
C ARG A 1093 1.01 -24.48 37.65
N THR A 1094 -0.14 -23.97 38.05
CA THR A 1094 -0.32 -22.56 38.42
C THR A 1094 0.10 -22.34 39.86
N VAL A 1095 0.96 -21.36 40.11
CA VAL A 1095 1.46 -20.98 41.44
C VAL A 1095 0.88 -19.67 41.95
N TRP A 1096 0.37 -18.82 41.05
CA TRP A 1096 -0.26 -17.55 41.40
C TRP A 1096 -1.24 -17.14 40.32
N SER A 1097 -2.33 -16.45 40.69
CA SER A 1097 -3.21 -15.80 39.73
C SER A 1097 -3.95 -14.59 40.30
N VAL A 1098 -4.31 -13.66 39.42
CA VAL A 1098 -5.11 -12.48 39.72
C VAL A 1098 -6.09 -12.20 38.58
N ALA A 1099 -7.35 -11.88 38.92
CA ALA A 1099 -8.34 -11.45 37.94
C ALA A 1099 -8.12 -9.99 37.52
N GLY A 1100 -8.51 -9.66 36.29
CA GLY A 1100 -8.38 -8.33 35.70
C GLY A 1100 -9.11 -7.26 36.50
N GLN A 1101 -8.39 -6.23 36.91
CA GLN A 1101 -8.89 -5.08 37.66
C GLN A 1101 -8.16 -3.82 37.22
N ARG A 1102 -8.82 -2.66 37.27
CA ARG A 1102 -8.23 -1.37 36.91
C ARG A 1102 -7.33 -0.85 38.03
N SER A 1103 -6.02 -1.02 37.88
CA SER A 1103 -5.04 -0.49 38.83
C SER A 1103 -4.76 0.99 38.59
N ARG A 1104 -4.61 1.77 39.67
CA ARG A 1104 -4.18 3.19 39.60
C ARG A 1104 -2.66 3.38 39.49
N GLY A 1105 -1.90 2.31 39.27
CA GLY A 1105 -0.43 2.26 39.27
C GLY A 1105 0.12 0.85 39.46
N TRP A 1106 1.45 0.70 39.46
CA TRP A 1106 2.16 -0.57 39.60
C TRP A 1106 1.87 -1.29 40.93
N ARG A 1107 1.77 -2.62 40.91
CA ARG A 1107 1.56 -3.48 42.09
C ARG A 1107 2.59 -4.58 42.14
N SER A 1108 3.14 -4.88 43.31
CA SER A 1108 4.09 -5.97 43.47
C SER A 1108 3.42 -7.28 43.92
N SER A 1109 4.03 -8.40 43.53
CA SER A 1109 3.73 -9.72 44.09
C SER A 1109 4.99 -10.51 44.39
N ALA A 1110 4.91 -11.41 45.36
CA ALA A 1110 5.98 -12.33 45.72
C ALA A 1110 5.41 -13.76 45.76
N VAL A 1111 5.98 -14.65 44.95
CA VAL A 1111 5.48 -16.01 44.71
C VAL A 1111 6.58 -17.02 45.05
N PRO A 1112 6.32 -17.97 45.96
CA PRO A 1112 7.28 -19.04 46.25
C PRO A 1112 7.35 -20.05 45.11
N VAL A 1113 8.58 -20.43 44.72
CA VAL A 1113 8.86 -21.31 43.57
C VAL A 1113 9.62 -22.55 44.06
N GLN A 1114 9.06 -23.74 43.83
CA GLN A 1114 9.61 -25.02 44.33
C GLN A 1114 9.48 -26.16 43.33
N SER A 1115 10.49 -26.46 42.52
CA SER A 1115 10.45 -27.52 41.50
C SER A 1115 11.53 -28.59 41.75
N PRO A 1116 11.19 -29.89 41.78
CA PRO A 1116 12.14 -30.98 42.01
C PRO A 1116 13.04 -31.27 40.79
N GLY A 1117 12.71 -30.70 39.63
CA GLY A 1117 13.49 -30.80 38.40
C GLY A 1117 13.56 -29.44 37.70
N GLU A 1118 14.26 -29.42 36.56
CA GLU A 1118 14.32 -28.26 35.69
C GLU A 1118 12.91 -27.76 35.31
N PHE A 1119 12.73 -26.45 35.31
CA PHE A 1119 11.44 -25.82 35.09
C PHE A 1119 11.56 -24.47 34.37
N GLN A 1120 10.46 -24.00 33.81
CA GLN A 1120 10.30 -22.62 33.30
C GLN A 1120 9.20 -21.90 34.06
N ILE A 1121 9.36 -20.59 34.21
CA ILE A 1121 8.34 -19.69 34.72
C ILE A 1121 7.59 -19.12 33.52
N ILE A 1122 6.26 -19.19 33.56
CA ILE A 1122 5.39 -18.71 32.47
C ILE A 1122 4.39 -17.71 33.05
N PHE A 1123 4.40 -16.48 32.55
CA PHE A 1123 3.30 -15.54 32.73
C PHE A 1123 2.27 -15.77 31.64
N GLU A 1124 1.03 -16.04 32.02
CA GLU A 1124 -0.07 -16.29 31.07
C GLU A 1124 -1.23 -15.34 31.35
N ILE A 1125 -1.72 -14.69 30.30
CA ILE A 1125 -2.99 -13.98 30.32
C ILE A 1125 -4.04 -14.89 29.70
N THR A 1126 -5.16 -15.12 30.39
CA THR A 1126 -6.29 -15.91 29.86
C THR A 1126 -7.55 -15.07 29.75
N THR A 1127 -8.33 -15.25 28.68
CA THR A 1127 -9.62 -14.55 28.49
C THR A 1127 -10.77 -15.55 28.34
N ARG A 1128 -11.94 -15.22 28.91
CA ARG A 1128 -13.16 -16.06 28.82
C ARG A 1128 -14.31 -15.44 28.00
N ARG A 1129 -14.24 -14.15 27.62
CA ARG A 1129 -15.22 -13.42 26.79
C ARG A 1129 -14.55 -12.34 25.93
N TRP A 1130 -15.15 -12.05 24.78
CA TRP A 1130 -14.74 -11.05 23.77
C TRP A 1130 -15.85 -10.01 23.53
N PRO A 1131 -15.54 -8.75 23.17
CA PRO A 1131 -14.21 -8.13 23.04
C PRO A 1131 -13.61 -7.66 24.37
N MET A 1132 -12.29 -7.55 24.43
CA MET A 1132 -11.55 -6.99 25.58
C MET A 1132 -10.78 -5.75 25.12
N GLU A 1133 -10.94 -4.67 25.86
CA GLU A 1133 -10.07 -3.50 25.77
C GLU A 1133 -9.32 -3.39 27.10
N GLY A 1134 -7.99 -3.32 27.04
CA GLY A 1134 -7.17 -3.14 28.23
C GLY A 1134 -5.75 -3.66 28.09
N THR A 1135 -4.88 -3.17 28.95
CA THR A 1135 -3.44 -3.46 28.89
C THR A 1135 -2.97 -4.13 30.17
N VAL A 1136 -2.15 -5.17 30.01
CA VAL A 1136 -1.39 -5.78 31.09
C VAL A 1136 0.08 -5.44 30.89
N ALA A 1137 0.75 -4.96 31.92
CA ALA A 1137 2.19 -4.70 31.89
C ALA A 1137 2.88 -5.39 33.07
N LEU A 1138 4.12 -5.84 32.85
CA LEU A 1138 5.00 -6.44 33.84
C LEU A 1138 6.33 -5.69 33.85
N ASP A 1139 6.92 -5.59 35.04
CA ASP A 1139 8.20 -4.89 35.22
C ASP A 1139 8.96 -5.46 36.43
N ASP A 1140 10.26 -5.20 36.51
CA ASP A 1140 11.14 -5.52 37.64
C ASP A 1140 10.95 -6.98 38.15
N ILE A 1141 11.11 -7.94 37.24
CA ILE A 1141 11.05 -9.37 37.59
C ILE A 1141 12.37 -9.75 38.26
N VAL A 1142 12.30 -10.29 39.47
CA VAL A 1142 13.46 -10.72 40.27
C VAL A 1142 13.25 -12.14 40.75
N TYR A 1143 14.12 -13.04 40.31
CA TYR A 1143 14.18 -14.41 40.78
C TYR A 1143 15.40 -14.62 41.69
N SER A 1144 15.16 -14.99 42.95
CA SER A 1144 16.22 -15.26 43.93
C SER A 1144 16.27 -16.76 44.27
N SER A 1145 17.37 -17.42 43.92
CA SER A 1145 17.66 -18.80 44.32
C SER A 1145 18.21 -18.86 45.76
N GLY A 1146 17.57 -19.62 46.66
CA GLY A 1146 18.14 -19.93 47.97
C GLY A 1146 17.71 -19.03 49.14
N GLY A 1147 16.51 -18.46 49.09
CA GLY A 1147 15.89 -17.79 50.23
C GLY A 1147 14.38 -17.67 50.04
N GLY A 1148 13.60 -18.26 50.95
CA GLY A 1148 12.14 -18.18 50.90
C GLY A 1148 11.60 -16.74 50.87
N CYS A 1149 10.36 -16.56 50.42
CA CYS A 1149 9.72 -15.24 50.25
C CYS A 1149 9.43 -14.47 51.57
N HIS A 1150 10.07 -14.81 52.68
CA HIS A 1150 9.82 -14.26 54.02
C HIS A 1150 10.98 -13.46 54.63
N SER A 1151 12.10 -13.26 53.94
CA SER A 1151 13.14 -12.33 54.39
C SER A 1151 12.82 -10.89 53.94
N SER A 1152 12.38 -10.06 54.89
CA SER A 1152 12.46 -8.61 54.79
C SER A 1152 13.94 -8.21 54.71
N PRO A 1153 14.37 -7.32 53.81
CA PRO A 1153 15.58 -6.55 54.04
C PRO A 1153 15.32 -5.62 55.22
N GLU A 1154 16.21 -5.60 56.21
CA GLU A 1154 16.27 -4.51 57.18
C GLU A 1154 16.59 -3.22 56.41
N VAL A 1155 15.60 -2.35 56.25
CA VAL A 1155 15.83 -0.95 55.87
C VAL A 1155 16.06 -0.16 57.17
N PRO A 1156 17.19 0.55 57.33
CA PRO A 1156 17.35 1.48 58.44
C PRO A 1156 16.32 2.60 58.30
N ALA A 1157 15.35 2.65 59.20
CA ALA A 1157 14.39 3.74 59.29
C ALA A 1157 15.09 5.00 59.82
N GLU A 1158 15.54 5.88 58.92
CA GLU A 1158 15.49 7.32 59.20
C GLU A 1158 14.15 7.86 58.70
N GLU A 1159 13.13 7.79 59.56
CA GLU A 1159 11.92 8.59 59.41
C GLU A 1159 12.27 10.06 59.67
N ARG A 1160 12.31 10.89 58.63
CA ARG A 1160 12.09 12.33 58.78
C ARG A 1160 10.63 12.67 58.48
N SER A 1161 9.91 12.88 59.58
CA SER A 1161 8.58 13.47 59.67
C SER A 1161 8.41 14.70 58.79
N SER A 1162 7.39 14.65 57.93
CA SER A 1162 6.88 15.74 57.11
C SER A 1162 6.14 16.76 57.98
N SER A 1163 6.89 17.70 58.57
CA SER A 1163 6.33 18.98 59.06
C SER A 1163 7.32 20.14 58.93
N SER A 1164 7.91 20.32 57.73
CA SER A 1164 8.73 21.51 57.44
C SER A 1164 8.71 21.97 55.97
N PHE A 1165 7.73 21.54 55.16
CA PHE A 1165 7.72 21.90 53.73
C PHE A 1165 7.15 23.30 53.44
N VAL A 1166 6.36 23.89 54.36
CA VAL A 1166 5.71 25.19 54.11
C VAL A 1166 6.64 26.38 54.38
N ALA A 1167 7.67 26.23 55.21
CA ALA A 1167 8.60 27.31 55.53
C ALA A 1167 9.69 27.51 54.45
N GLU A 1168 10.21 26.43 53.89
CA GLU A 1168 11.27 26.44 52.86
C GLU A 1168 10.78 27.03 51.52
N VAL A 1169 9.56 26.68 51.10
CA VAL A 1169 8.97 27.18 49.84
C VAL A 1169 8.71 28.69 49.90
N VAL A 1170 8.25 29.20 51.05
CA VAL A 1170 8.03 30.64 51.25
C VAL A 1170 9.35 31.41 51.31
N LEU A 1171 10.40 30.83 51.91
CA LEU A 1171 11.72 31.44 51.96
C LEU A 1171 12.40 31.46 50.58
N GLY A 1172 12.23 30.39 49.78
CA GLY A 1172 12.72 30.32 48.40
C GLY A 1172 12.02 31.31 47.46
N LEU A 1173 10.71 31.48 47.59
CA LEU A 1173 9.94 32.48 46.82
C LEU A 1173 10.35 33.92 47.18
N LEU A 1174 10.57 34.21 48.46
CA LEU A 1174 11.04 35.53 48.90
C LEU A 1174 12.48 35.82 48.44
N LEU A 1175 13.35 34.81 48.41
CA LEU A 1175 14.72 34.95 47.89
C LEU A 1175 14.74 35.20 46.38
N ALA A 1176 13.91 34.49 45.63
CA ALA A 1176 13.79 34.67 44.18
C ALA A 1176 13.27 36.08 43.83
N ILE A 1177 12.27 36.58 44.55
CA ILE A 1177 11.74 37.95 44.38
C ILE A 1177 12.82 39.00 44.72
N ALA A 1178 13.62 38.78 45.76
CA ALA A 1178 14.71 39.67 46.14
C ALA A 1178 15.84 39.70 45.09
N ILE A 1179 16.17 38.55 44.49
CA ILE A 1179 17.20 38.46 43.42
C ILE A 1179 16.72 39.17 42.16
N VAL A 1180 15.46 38.98 41.76
CA VAL A 1180 14.89 39.68 40.59
C VAL A 1180 14.85 41.20 40.82
N ALA A 1181 14.52 41.65 42.03
CA ALA A 1181 14.56 43.08 42.38
C ALA A 1181 15.98 43.66 42.34
N LEU A 1182 17.00 42.90 42.76
CA LEU A 1182 18.40 43.32 42.71
C LEU A 1182 18.95 43.35 41.28
N VAL A 1183 18.56 42.41 40.42
CA VAL A 1183 18.92 42.40 38.99
C VAL A 1183 18.25 43.57 38.26
N ALA A 1184 16.98 43.86 38.56
CA ALA A 1184 16.28 45.01 37.99
C ALA A 1184 16.92 46.34 38.44
N ALA A 1185 17.30 46.47 39.72
CA ALA A 1185 18.00 47.64 40.23
C ALA A 1185 19.43 47.78 39.64
N GLY A 1186 20.13 46.66 39.44
CA GLY A 1186 21.44 46.60 38.79
C GLY A 1186 21.38 46.99 37.31
N GLY A 1187 20.38 46.49 36.57
CA GLY A 1187 20.12 46.86 35.18
C GLY A 1187 19.77 48.34 35.02
N TRP A 1188 18.97 48.89 35.94
CA TRP A 1188 18.62 50.31 35.94
C TRP A 1188 19.83 51.22 36.27
N PHE A 1189 20.76 50.75 37.10
CA PHE A 1189 22.01 51.45 37.40
C PHE A 1189 23.01 51.40 36.24
N TRP A 1190 23.02 50.31 35.46
CA TRP A 1190 23.90 50.13 34.31
C TRP A 1190 23.45 50.95 33.08
N LEU A 1191 22.14 51.06 32.85
CA LEU A 1191 21.55 51.85 31.77
C LEU A 1191 21.75 53.36 31.92
N LYS A 1192 22.03 53.86 33.14
CA LYS A 1192 22.26 55.29 33.38
C LYS A 1192 23.67 55.79 33.07
N ARG A 1193 24.63 54.92 32.69
CA ARG A 1193 26.06 55.27 32.71
C ARG A 1193 26.83 55.29 31.38
N LYS A 1194 26.22 55.12 30.21
CA LYS A 1194 26.96 55.30 28.94
C LYS A 1194 26.16 56.03 27.86
N GLY A 1195 26.60 57.25 27.56
CA GLY A 1195 26.31 57.97 26.31
C GLY A 1195 27.19 57.49 25.14
N PRO A 1196 26.94 58.00 23.92
CA PRO A 1196 27.04 57.23 22.68
C PRO A 1196 28.35 57.45 21.92
N VAL A 1197 28.85 56.43 21.21
CA VAL A 1197 29.79 56.58 20.08
C VAL A 1197 29.52 55.52 19.01
N SER A 1198 29.62 55.96 17.76
CA SER A 1198 29.29 55.36 16.47
C SER A 1198 30.23 54.25 15.96
N GLY A 1199 29.73 53.43 15.04
CA GLY A 1199 30.56 52.76 14.02
C GLY A 1199 29.83 51.65 13.26
N THR A 1200 29.39 51.94 12.02
CA THR A 1200 29.24 50.95 10.92
C THR A 1200 30.64 50.74 10.27
N PRO A 1201 30.97 49.64 9.52
CA PRO A 1201 30.09 49.00 8.52
C PRO A 1201 30.28 47.49 8.20
N THR A 1202 29.37 47.01 7.34
CA THR A 1202 29.48 45.93 6.32
C THR A 1202 29.73 44.48 6.73
N GLU A 1203 28.74 43.63 6.45
CA GLU A 1203 28.90 42.18 6.24
C GLU A 1203 28.38 41.80 4.85
N SER A 1204 29.27 41.19 4.06
CA SER A 1204 28.95 40.34 2.92
C SER A 1204 28.97 38.89 3.42
N ASN A 1205 27.83 38.19 3.39
CA ASN A 1205 27.79 36.76 3.70
C ASN A 1205 27.26 35.97 2.50
N THR A 1206 28.18 35.22 1.88
CA THR A 1206 27.93 33.96 1.19
C THR A 1206 27.62 32.87 2.22
N PRO A 1207 26.58 32.02 2.07
CA PRO A 1207 26.33 30.91 2.98
C PRO A 1207 27.26 29.73 2.65
N GLN A 1208 28.05 29.28 3.62
CA GLN A 1208 28.65 27.93 3.63
C GLN A 1208 27.57 26.92 4.01
N GLY A 1209 27.47 25.84 3.22
CA GLY A 1209 26.55 24.73 3.44
C GLY A 1209 26.90 23.91 4.68
N PHE A 1210 25.88 23.36 5.30
CA PHE A 1210 25.99 22.35 6.36
C PHE A 1210 26.37 21.00 5.74
N ASP A 1211 27.41 20.37 6.27
CA ASP A 1211 27.86 19.02 5.87
C ASP A 1211 27.08 17.93 6.64
N ASN A 1212 26.57 16.94 5.90
CA ASN A 1212 25.87 15.74 6.36
C ASN A 1212 26.77 14.70 7.08
N ILE A 1213 27.85 15.12 7.75
CA ILE A 1213 28.84 14.18 8.32
C ILE A 1213 29.21 14.54 9.76
N THR A 1214 28.94 13.56 10.64
CA THR A 1214 29.50 13.29 11.98
C THR A 1214 28.99 14.08 13.18
N PHE A 1215 28.22 13.40 14.04
CA PHE A 1215 28.58 13.32 15.46
C PHE A 1215 29.13 11.91 15.73
N ARG A 1216 30.43 11.84 16.03
CA ARG A 1216 30.95 10.80 16.92
C ARG A 1216 30.47 11.17 18.32
N ASP A 1217 29.82 10.24 19.00
CA ASP A 1217 30.29 9.72 20.28
C ASP A 1217 29.69 8.33 20.54
#